data_AF-A0A167A7T6-F1
#
_entry.id   AF-A0A167A7T6-F1
#
_cell.length_a   1.000
_cell.length_b   1.000
_cell.length_c   1.000
_cell.angle_alpha   90.00
_cell.angle_beta   90.00
_cell.angle_gamma   90.00
#
_symmetry.space_group_name_H-M   'P 1'
#
loop_
_entity.id
_entity.type
_entity.pdbx_description
1 polymer ?
#
loop_
_entity_poly.entity_id
_entity_poly.type
_entity_poly.pdbx_seq_one_letter_code
_entity_poly.pdbx_strand_id
1 'polypeptide(L)'
;LVRGLCPLPSSVTRGLTWGVLSRDARYDDDDPLGAALDGNLGPAVLAAEYQHDVLVCTYIKTARVLWLSIGLPWVIQDFAASSIVSPYTKLLKPPLTMVFSTSKAVGILALAAGSATASSYVASMPVHAQGLLNESMAWMDQYYDRAAGYLYDFGSASALRHETRSSVWYALGLLARNEGDDAAQAEKIITNTIGAQFKVVPEQWYGDYQKYPEEPYVGSPHYLGSIYNSWDPNWRGFVGTTLVMALEEFPHLLSNDTQDLILQSLYNTTKGDEYRVGGVDDDNLYPAYSNPAIMRAFVSGYTGRRLGDANMTQSGESYAQEIIDLFDRANTLSEFNSGTYTGVSLFGLTLWCKYLPEDSAMTTKGPQMLAHTWQAVSQLWHPGMKNMAGPWDRAYGYDMNRYVSLMALWFWTLIGKENSSLISAVSQPSPFTSEGWHVLDESNADFPQPQVMSHAADYAWAPLFAILAEFHESLLPEGLVANLTTFPGEHTFAASTYYPPYDLVPRNISSWLSDNLTIGAESFKENVIGGPSINQESFNPAVIQWNTGDEISFISLYPTEMELDVEVSPNKLGLTYPNGTADSIFTFVVGTFIKKPTVAGWADVQGLSVNISGNVNETYSLSFAGSMGGTSSPIRDFEFWNFTYSMPQGFEGTPSVVLDVKLL
;
A
#
# COMPACT_ATOMS: atom_id res chain seq x y z
N LEU A 1 -10.40 64.68 -21.06
CA LEU A 1 -11.31 65.17 -22.12
C LEU A 1 -11.51 63.97 -23.07
N VAL A 2 -12.73 63.41 -23.26
CA VAL A 2 -13.87 63.92 -24.09
C VAL A 2 -13.52 63.87 -25.59
N ARG A 3 -14.19 63.14 -26.51
CA ARG A 3 -15.46 62.33 -26.57
C ARG A 3 -15.15 60.81 -26.79
N GLY A 4 -16.05 59.80 -26.81
CA GLY A 4 -17.52 59.66 -27.01
C GLY A 4 -17.84 59.09 -28.43
N LEU A 5 -18.85 58.24 -28.72
CA LEU A 5 -20.04 57.71 -28.01
C LEU A 5 -20.53 56.35 -28.60
N CYS A 6 -21.52 55.70 -27.96
CA CYS A 6 -22.23 54.44 -28.31
C CYS A 6 -23.31 54.61 -29.44
N PRO A 7 -24.13 53.59 -29.89
CA PRO A 7 -24.50 52.29 -29.25
C PRO A 7 -24.73 51.00 -30.13
N LEU A 8 -24.84 49.84 -29.45
CA LEU A 8 -25.75 48.64 -29.57
C LEU A 8 -26.51 48.28 -30.88
N PRO A 9 -26.85 46.97 -31.17
CA PRO A 9 -27.59 46.10 -30.22
C PRO A 9 -27.37 44.55 -30.18
N SER A 10 -27.69 44.02 -29.00
CA SER A 10 -28.14 42.67 -28.57
C SER A 10 -28.27 41.49 -29.57
N SER A 11 -27.81 40.30 -29.13
CA SER A 11 -28.72 39.16 -28.87
C SER A 11 -28.13 38.09 -27.92
N VAL A 12 -29.03 37.26 -27.40
CA VAL A 12 -28.91 36.23 -26.34
C VAL A 12 -27.79 35.20 -26.52
N THR A 13 -27.07 34.90 -25.43
CA THR A 13 -26.53 33.55 -25.14
C THR A 13 -26.82 33.16 -23.69
N ARG A 14 -27.13 31.88 -23.45
CA ARG A 14 -27.28 31.31 -22.10
C ARG A 14 -25.90 31.06 -21.50
N GLY A 15 -25.76 31.21 -20.19
CA GLY A 15 -24.59 30.72 -19.47
C GLY A 15 -24.56 29.20 -19.50
N LEU A 16 -23.51 28.62 -20.09
CA LEU A 16 -23.05 27.28 -19.79
C LEU A 16 -21.86 27.43 -18.85
N THR A 17 -22.07 27.09 -17.57
CA THR A 17 -20.99 26.94 -16.60
C THR A 17 -20.18 25.71 -16.99
N TRP A 18 -18.96 25.94 -17.46
CA TRP A 18 -17.97 24.87 -17.60
C TRP A 18 -17.43 24.55 -16.21
N GLY A 19 -17.73 23.36 -15.70
CA GLY A 19 -17.09 22.86 -14.49
C GLY A 19 -15.58 22.76 -14.71
N VAL A 20 -14.80 23.23 -13.73
CA VAL A 20 -13.36 22.99 -13.72
C VAL A 20 -13.14 21.51 -13.43
N LEU A 21 -12.66 20.77 -14.43
CA LEU A 21 -12.14 19.42 -14.20
C LEU A 21 -10.87 19.55 -13.36
N SER A 22 -10.94 19.16 -12.10
CA SER A 22 -9.78 18.98 -11.23
C SER A 22 -8.95 17.81 -11.76
N ARG A 23 -7.91 18.16 -12.53
CA ARG A 23 -6.69 17.37 -12.49
C ARG A 23 -6.19 17.32 -11.04
N ASP A 24 -5.61 16.17 -10.69
CA ASP A 24 -4.61 15.91 -9.62
C ASP A 24 -5.01 14.83 -8.60
N ALA A 25 -6.29 14.43 -8.53
CA ALA A 25 -6.72 13.23 -7.78
C ALA A 25 -6.34 11.93 -8.52
N ARG A 26 -5.04 11.54 -8.50
CA ARG A 26 -4.58 10.27 -9.10
C ARG A 26 -3.24 9.69 -8.60
N TYR A 27 -2.68 10.22 -7.51
CA TYR A 27 -1.47 9.68 -6.88
C TYR A 27 -1.73 9.54 -5.38
N ASP A 28 -1.46 8.36 -4.84
CA ASP A 28 -1.48 8.01 -3.42
C ASP A 28 -0.33 7.02 -3.20
N ASP A 29 0.34 7.11 -2.06
CA ASP A 29 1.79 6.82 -1.95
C ASP A 29 2.19 5.32 -2.07
N ASP A 30 1.24 4.41 -2.30
CA ASP A 30 1.51 2.97 -2.51
C ASP A 30 0.86 2.34 -3.76
N ASP A 31 0.08 3.07 -4.57
CA ASP A 31 -0.74 2.45 -5.63
C ASP A 31 -0.08 2.42 -7.03
N PRO A 32 0.38 1.24 -7.55
CA PRO A 32 0.92 1.12 -8.90
C PRO A 32 -0.15 1.14 -10.03
N LEU A 33 -1.45 1.12 -9.70
CA LEU A 33 -2.56 1.01 -10.65
C LEU A 33 -2.99 2.38 -11.25
N GLY A 34 -2.71 3.50 -10.56
CA GLY A 34 -3.13 4.84 -11.01
C GLY A 34 -2.56 5.31 -12.37
N ALA A 35 -1.51 4.64 -12.86
CA ALA A 35 -0.71 5.06 -14.02
C ALA A 35 -1.22 4.59 -15.41
N ALA A 36 -2.52 4.33 -15.58
CA ALA A 36 -3.06 3.78 -16.84
C ALA A 36 -4.43 4.35 -17.27
N LEU A 37 -4.50 5.63 -17.69
CA LEU A 37 -5.40 6.18 -18.74
C LEU A 37 -5.39 7.73 -18.75
N ASP A 38 -4.53 8.40 -19.54
CA ASP A 38 -4.79 9.73 -20.16
C ASP A 38 -3.57 10.24 -20.97
N GLY A 39 -3.22 9.51 -22.03
CA GLY A 39 -2.11 9.86 -22.91
C GLY A 39 -2.50 10.77 -24.08
N ASN A 40 -2.20 12.07 -23.97
CA ASN A 40 -2.21 13.10 -25.03
C ASN A 40 -3.56 13.50 -25.66
N LEU A 41 -3.92 14.79 -25.53
CA LEU A 41 -4.20 15.66 -26.69
C LEU A 41 -4.06 17.15 -26.32
N GLY A 42 -2.87 17.72 -26.54
CA GLY A 42 -2.66 19.18 -26.48
C GLY A 42 -3.07 19.87 -27.79
N PRO A 43 -3.61 21.10 -27.78
CA PRO A 43 -4.19 21.72 -28.97
C PRO A 43 -3.13 22.28 -29.92
N ALA A 44 -2.83 21.54 -30.99
CA ALA A 44 -2.03 22.02 -32.12
C ALA A 44 -2.85 22.96 -33.01
N VAL A 45 -2.46 24.25 -33.08
CA VAL A 45 -3.11 25.23 -33.95
C VAL A 45 -2.66 25.03 -35.40
N LEU A 46 -3.54 24.48 -36.24
CA LEU A 46 -3.42 24.52 -37.70
C LEU A 46 -4.76 24.93 -38.31
N ALA A 47 -4.73 25.96 -39.15
CA ALA A 47 -5.88 26.43 -39.91
C ALA A 47 -5.71 26.11 -41.39
N ALA A 48 -6.58 25.26 -41.94
CA ALA A 48 -6.78 25.11 -43.38
C ALA A 48 -8.20 24.58 -43.70
N GLU A 49 -8.94 25.40 -44.43
CA GLU A 49 -9.92 25.07 -45.48
C GLU A 49 -10.91 23.89 -45.31
N TYR A 50 -12.20 24.25 -45.23
CA TYR A 50 -13.33 23.37 -45.54
C TYR A 50 -13.30 22.90 -47.00
N GLN A 51 -13.53 21.60 -47.25
CA GLN A 51 -14.43 21.15 -48.31
C GLN A 51 -15.29 19.98 -47.82
N HIS A 52 -16.54 19.92 -48.29
CA HIS A 52 -17.43 18.80 -48.04
C HIS A 52 -17.09 17.62 -48.94
N ASP A 53 -17.26 16.40 -48.45
CA ASP A 53 -18.02 15.42 -49.22
C ASP A 53 -18.78 14.43 -48.31
N VAL A 54 -19.78 13.75 -48.87
CA VAL A 54 -20.74 12.91 -48.11
C VAL A 54 -20.47 11.42 -48.36
N LEU A 55 -20.48 10.59 -47.30
CA LEU A 55 -20.78 9.17 -47.47
C LEU A 55 -21.59 8.58 -46.30
N VAL A 56 -22.43 7.59 -46.62
CA VAL A 56 -23.42 6.98 -45.73
C VAL A 56 -22.89 5.65 -45.18
N CYS A 57 -22.78 5.54 -43.86
CA CYS A 57 -22.50 4.26 -43.20
C CYS A 57 -23.78 3.39 -43.13
N THR A 58 -23.78 2.26 -43.83
CA THR A 58 -24.85 1.24 -43.76
C THR A 58 -24.37 0.00 -43.02
N TYR A 59 -25.17 -0.51 -42.08
CA TYR A 59 -24.91 -1.76 -41.35
C TYR A 59 -24.92 -2.99 -42.27
N ILE A 60 -23.93 -3.89 -42.14
CA ILE A 60 -24.02 -5.30 -42.55
C ILE A 60 -23.45 -6.18 -41.43
N LYS A 61 -24.11 -7.32 -41.16
CA LYS A 61 -23.71 -8.32 -40.16
C LYS A 61 -23.16 -9.61 -40.81
N THR A 62 -22.48 -10.41 -39.99
CA THR A 62 -22.26 -11.87 -40.09
C THR A 62 -21.35 -12.45 -41.18
N ALA A 63 -20.28 -13.10 -40.71
CA ALA A 63 -19.83 -14.41 -41.20
C ALA A 63 -19.20 -15.22 -40.03
N ARG A 64 -19.37 -16.55 -40.02
CA ARG A 64 -18.71 -17.52 -39.12
C ARG A 64 -18.07 -18.61 -39.98
N VAL A 65 -16.76 -18.87 -39.84
CA VAL A 65 -16.06 -20.11 -40.27
C VAL A 65 -14.92 -20.30 -39.25
N LEU A 66 -15.02 -21.22 -38.28
CA LEU A 66 -14.77 -22.67 -38.35
C LEU A 66 -13.27 -23.02 -38.50
N TRP A 67 -12.67 -23.54 -37.42
CA TRP A 67 -11.36 -24.21 -37.43
C TRP A 67 -11.52 -25.71 -37.74
N LEU A 68 -10.49 -26.33 -38.31
CA LEU A 68 -10.47 -27.76 -38.63
C LEU A 68 -9.06 -28.35 -38.46
N SER A 69 -8.95 -29.42 -37.69
CA SER A 69 -7.67 -30.06 -37.32
C SER A 69 -7.49 -31.41 -38.03
N ILE A 70 -6.33 -31.61 -38.66
CA ILE A 70 -5.80 -32.90 -39.15
C ILE A 70 -4.26 -32.85 -38.97
N GLY A 71 -3.58 -33.96 -38.66
CA GLY A 71 -2.12 -33.94 -38.47
C GLY A 71 -1.42 -35.30 -38.58
N LEU A 72 -0.13 -35.32 -38.18
CA LEU A 72 0.80 -36.46 -38.06
C LEU A 72 1.29 -37.12 -39.39
N PRO A 73 2.38 -37.93 -39.40
CA PRO A 73 3.68 -37.82 -38.68
C PRO A 73 4.94 -38.18 -39.56
N TRP A 74 6.11 -38.45 -38.94
CA TRP A 74 7.42 -39.01 -39.47
C TRP A 74 8.44 -38.02 -40.11
N VAL A 75 9.77 -38.22 -40.10
CA VAL A 75 10.73 -38.80 -39.08
C VAL A 75 12.22 -38.48 -39.43
N ILE A 76 13.08 -38.49 -38.40
CA ILE A 76 14.58 -38.58 -38.31
C ILE A 76 15.42 -38.81 -39.61
N GLN A 77 16.50 -38.03 -39.82
CA GLN A 77 17.87 -38.56 -40.06
C GLN A 77 19.02 -37.53 -39.99
N ASP A 78 20.18 -37.94 -39.43
CA ASP A 78 21.46 -37.23 -39.41
C ASP A 78 22.26 -37.39 -40.72
N PHE A 79 23.23 -36.49 -40.96
CA PHE A 79 24.47 -36.82 -41.69
C PHE A 79 25.65 -35.94 -41.23
N ALA A 80 26.88 -36.47 -41.29
CA ALA A 80 28.06 -35.84 -40.71
C ALA A 80 29.32 -35.87 -41.61
N ALA A 81 30.22 -34.92 -41.32
CA ALA A 81 31.66 -34.88 -41.59
C ALA A 81 32.22 -34.80 -43.03
N SER A 82 33.17 -33.89 -43.21
CA SER A 82 34.50 -34.18 -43.79
C SER A 82 35.53 -33.09 -43.41
N SER A 83 36.83 -33.33 -43.57
CA SER A 83 37.91 -32.62 -42.86
C SER A 83 39.20 -32.42 -43.67
N ILE A 84 39.97 -31.36 -43.40
CA ILE A 84 41.37 -31.11 -43.88
C ILE A 84 41.98 -29.95 -43.05
N VAL A 85 43.29 -29.85 -42.71
CA VAL A 85 44.38 -30.83 -42.55
C VAL A 85 45.52 -30.22 -41.69
N SER A 86 46.59 -30.96 -41.35
CA SER A 86 47.74 -30.51 -40.51
C SER A 86 48.97 -31.44 -40.73
N PRO A 87 50.18 -31.27 -40.12
CA PRO A 87 50.66 -30.26 -39.16
C PRO A 87 52.09 -29.69 -39.46
N TYR A 88 52.71 -28.98 -38.49
CA TYR A 88 54.18 -28.99 -38.31
C TYR A 88 54.58 -29.05 -36.81
N THR A 89 55.73 -29.68 -36.51
CA THR A 89 56.14 -30.11 -35.15
C THR A 89 57.64 -29.96 -34.89
N LYS A 90 58.07 -29.99 -33.61
CA LYS A 90 59.38 -30.54 -33.15
C LYS A 90 59.44 -30.83 -31.65
N LEU A 91 60.35 -31.73 -31.26
CA LEU A 91 60.54 -32.28 -29.89
C LEU A 91 61.89 -31.82 -29.28
N LEU A 92 62.08 -32.05 -27.96
CA LEU A 92 63.27 -32.75 -27.39
C LEU A 92 63.09 -33.15 -25.89
N LYS A 93 64.01 -33.97 -25.34
CA LYS A 93 64.02 -34.66 -24.01
C LYS A 93 65.46 -35.16 -23.67
N PRO A 94 65.79 -35.75 -22.49
CA PRO A 94 65.07 -35.87 -21.21
C PRO A 94 65.74 -35.00 -20.09
N PRO A 95 66.55 -35.41 -19.06
CA PRO A 95 67.07 -36.70 -18.57
C PRO A 95 66.43 -37.19 -17.22
N LEU A 96 67.20 -37.67 -16.23
CA LEU A 96 66.77 -38.25 -14.94
C LEU A 96 67.70 -37.87 -13.75
N THR A 97 67.16 -37.85 -12.52
CA THR A 97 67.82 -38.35 -11.27
C THR A 97 66.77 -38.77 -10.21
N MET A 98 67.18 -39.47 -9.14
CA MET A 98 66.30 -40.14 -8.16
C MET A 98 66.78 -39.93 -6.69
N VAL A 99 65.93 -40.29 -5.72
CA VAL A 99 66.09 -40.36 -4.23
C VAL A 99 66.19 -39.00 -3.52
N PHE A 100 65.77 -38.82 -2.24
CA PHE A 100 65.59 -39.77 -1.14
C PHE A 100 64.25 -39.68 -0.34
N SER A 101 64.11 -40.64 0.58
CA SER A 101 63.06 -40.89 1.59
C SER A 101 62.69 -39.76 2.55
N THR A 102 61.41 -39.69 2.96
CA THR A 102 61.04 -39.82 4.40
C THR A 102 59.54 -40.13 4.57
N SER A 103 59.23 -41.16 5.35
CA SER A 103 57.84 -41.54 5.66
C SER A 103 57.30 -40.76 6.86
N LYS A 104 56.26 -39.94 6.65
CA LYS A 104 55.38 -39.46 7.72
C LYS A 104 53.95 -39.94 7.46
N ALA A 105 53.49 -40.90 8.26
CA ALA A 105 52.09 -41.27 8.30
C ALA A 105 51.31 -40.17 9.03
N VAL A 106 50.74 -39.22 8.27
CA VAL A 106 49.69 -38.35 8.80
C VAL A 106 48.41 -39.18 8.79
N GLY A 107 47.94 -39.55 9.98
CA GLY A 107 46.61 -40.15 10.12
C GLY A 107 45.58 -39.12 9.68
N ILE A 108 44.78 -39.45 8.66
CA ILE A 108 43.61 -38.64 8.30
C ILE A 108 42.60 -38.83 9.43
N LEU A 109 42.62 -37.91 10.39
CA LEU A 109 41.49 -37.74 11.29
C LEU A 109 40.36 -37.20 10.42
N ALA A 110 39.40 -38.08 10.09
CA ALA A 110 38.16 -37.65 9.49
C ALA A 110 37.42 -36.80 10.53
N LEU A 111 37.62 -35.48 10.46
CA LEU A 111 36.70 -34.52 11.06
C LEU A 111 35.38 -34.65 10.30
N ALA A 112 34.58 -35.62 10.74
CA ALA A 112 33.14 -35.51 10.68
C ALA A 112 32.76 -34.29 11.54
N ALA A 113 32.91 -33.10 10.95
CA ALA A 113 32.19 -31.93 11.40
C ALA A 113 30.72 -32.33 11.32
N GLY A 114 30.14 -32.65 12.47
CA GLY A 114 28.73 -32.95 12.56
C GLY A 114 28.02 -31.72 12.04
N SER A 115 27.27 -31.89 10.95
CA SER A 115 26.27 -30.93 10.53
C SER A 115 25.19 -30.91 11.61
N ALA A 116 25.46 -30.18 12.69
CA ALA A 116 24.42 -29.56 13.47
C ALA A 116 23.66 -28.69 12.46
N THR A 117 22.57 -29.23 11.94
CA THR A 117 21.61 -28.48 11.16
C THR A 117 21.15 -27.35 12.05
N ALA A 118 21.64 -26.14 11.78
CA ALA A 118 21.07 -24.95 12.38
C ALA A 118 19.56 -25.02 12.11
N SER A 119 18.75 -24.77 13.13
CA SER A 119 17.31 -24.62 12.91
C SER A 119 17.14 -23.53 11.87
N SER A 120 16.30 -23.77 10.85
CA SER A 120 15.90 -22.67 9.96
C SER A 120 15.32 -21.55 10.84
N TYR A 121 15.64 -20.30 10.51
CA TYR A 121 15.12 -19.13 11.22
C TYR A 121 13.58 -19.11 11.17
N VAL A 122 13.01 -19.50 10.03
CA VAL A 122 11.58 -19.76 9.83
C VAL A 122 11.03 -20.80 10.82
N ALA A 123 11.81 -21.83 11.16
CA ALA A 123 11.41 -22.88 12.10
C ALA A 123 11.50 -22.47 13.59
N SER A 124 12.10 -21.32 13.90
CA SER A 124 12.05 -20.68 15.22
C SER A 124 10.94 -19.63 15.39
N MET A 125 10.31 -19.17 14.30
CA MET A 125 9.22 -18.18 14.36
C MET A 125 7.98 -18.72 15.09
N PRO A 126 7.18 -17.84 15.74
CA PRO A 126 5.81 -18.15 16.15
C PRO A 126 4.97 -18.69 14.97
N VAL A 127 4.06 -19.64 15.24
CA VAL A 127 3.34 -20.40 14.20
C VAL A 127 2.60 -19.51 13.19
N HIS A 128 2.03 -18.39 13.64
CA HIS A 128 1.33 -17.46 12.76
C HIS A 128 2.29 -16.64 11.89
N ALA A 129 3.42 -16.20 12.44
CA ALA A 129 4.48 -15.51 11.70
C ALA A 129 5.17 -16.42 10.67
N GLN A 130 5.42 -17.68 11.04
CA GLN A 130 5.87 -18.73 10.13
C GLN A 130 4.90 -18.92 8.95
N GLY A 131 3.60 -18.98 9.22
CA GLY A 131 2.56 -19.06 8.18
C GLY A 131 2.58 -17.84 7.25
N LEU A 132 2.63 -16.63 7.84
CA LEU A 132 2.67 -15.37 7.09
C LEU A 132 3.90 -15.29 6.16
N LEU A 133 5.09 -15.65 6.64
CA LEU A 133 6.29 -15.69 5.82
C LEU A 133 6.17 -16.75 4.71
N ASN A 134 5.78 -17.97 5.04
CA ASN A 134 5.75 -19.08 4.08
C ASN A 134 4.77 -18.82 2.93
N GLU A 135 3.56 -18.34 3.23
CA GLU A 135 2.57 -18.02 2.20
C GLU A 135 2.98 -16.81 1.36
N SER A 136 3.48 -15.73 1.96
CA SER A 136 3.90 -14.54 1.21
C SER A 136 5.14 -14.78 0.34
N MET A 137 6.11 -15.55 0.81
CA MET A 137 7.26 -15.95 -0.01
C MET A 137 6.84 -16.84 -1.18
N ALA A 138 5.97 -17.84 -0.95
CA ALA A 138 5.45 -18.70 -2.00
C ALA A 138 4.54 -17.96 -3.02
N TRP A 139 3.99 -16.82 -2.63
CA TRP A 139 3.32 -15.88 -3.54
C TRP A 139 4.34 -15.07 -4.35
N MET A 140 5.31 -14.40 -3.71
CA MET A 140 6.32 -13.58 -4.38
C MET A 140 7.29 -14.37 -5.28
N ASP A 141 7.58 -15.64 -4.96
CA ASP A 141 8.37 -16.54 -5.82
C ASP A 141 7.77 -16.68 -7.24
N GLN A 142 6.46 -16.49 -7.40
CA GLN A 142 5.76 -16.54 -8.70
C GLN A 142 6.00 -15.29 -9.56
N TYR A 143 6.39 -14.17 -8.92
CA TYR A 143 6.71 -12.90 -9.56
C TYR A 143 8.22 -12.69 -9.73
N TYR A 144 9.09 -13.55 -9.18
CA TYR A 144 10.53 -13.30 -9.14
C TYR A 144 11.27 -13.65 -10.45
N ASP A 145 11.75 -12.61 -11.15
CA ASP A 145 12.68 -12.79 -12.26
C ASP A 145 14.11 -13.02 -11.72
N ARG A 146 14.48 -14.29 -11.62
CA ARG A 146 15.85 -14.72 -11.27
C ARG A 146 16.93 -14.20 -12.22
N ALA A 147 16.61 -13.83 -13.47
CA ALA A 147 17.58 -13.30 -14.43
C ALA A 147 17.82 -11.79 -14.22
N ALA A 148 16.77 -10.98 -14.05
CA ALA A 148 16.90 -9.57 -13.68
C ALA A 148 17.42 -9.40 -12.24
N GLY A 149 16.89 -10.18 -11.30
CA GLY A 149 17.08 -9.99 -9.86
C GLY A 149 16.11 -8.98 -9.27
N TYR A 150 14.84 -9.06 -9.67
CA TYR A 150 13.72 -8.24 -9.22
C TYR A 150 12.40 -9.02 -9.29
N LEU A 151 11.37 -8.60 -8.55
CA LEU A 151 9.99 -9.00 -8.77
C LEU A 151 9.37 -8.26 -9.95
N TYR A 152 8.47 -8.92 -10.68
CA TYR A 152 7.51 -8.27 -11.57
C TYR A 152 6.43 -7.53 -10.76
N ASP A 153 5.95 -6.41 -11.32
CA ASP A 153 4.84 -5.62 -10.82
C ASP A 153 3.56 -6.46 -10.63
N PHE A 154 3.06 -6.51 -9.39
CA PHE A 154 1.90 -7.33 -9.01
C PHE A 154 0.61 -6.94 -9.74
N GLY A 155 0.44 -5.67 -10.12
CA GLY A 155 -0.81 -5.14 -10.64
C GLY A 155 -1.18 -5.63 -12.05
N SER A 156 -0.24 -6.24 -12.79
CA SER A 156 -0.39 -6.69 -14.19
C SER A 156 -0.77 -5.62 -15.23
N ALA A 157 -1.00 -4.37 -14.80
CA ALA A 157 -1.36 -3.23 -15.63
C ALA A 157 -0.24 -2.76 -16.59
N SER A 158 0.98 -3.28 -16.41
CA SER A 158 2.12 -3.06 -17.32
C SER A 158 2.78 -4.39 -17.68
N ALA A 159 3.07 -4.59 -18.97
CA ALA A 159 3.66 -5.83 -19.46
C ALA A 159 5.15 -5.94 -19.10
N LEU A 160 5.50 -6.95 -18.28
CA LEU A 160 6.88 -7.29 -17.89
C LEU A 160 7.66 -6.13 -17.21
N ARG A 161 6.96 -5.23 -16.52
CA ARG A 161 7.56 -4.20 -15.66
C ARG A 161 8.03 -4.84 -14.34
N HIS A 162 9.25 -4.57 -13.91
CA HIS A 162 9.72 -4.93 -12.56
C HIS A 162 9.35 -3.85 -11.52
N GLU A 163 9.52 -4.14 -10.24
CA GLU A 163 9.21 -3.21 -9.13
C GLU A 163 10.31 -3.29 -8.05
N THR A 164 10.92 -2.16 -7.70
CA THR A 164 12.12 -2.13 -6.83
C THR A 164 11.79 -2.32 -5.34
N ARG A 165 10.76 -1.67 -4.80
CA ARG A 165 10.46 -1.60 -3.35
C ARG A 165 10.15 -2.98 -2.78
N SER A 166 9.19 -3.68 -3.39
CA SER A 166 8.80 -5.04 -2.99
C SER A 166 9.89 -6.07 -3.27
N SER A 167 10.78 -5.81 -4.22
CA SER A 167 11.97 -6.64 -4.41
C SER A 167 12.88 -6.60 -3.18
N VAL A 168 13.08 -5.45 -2.54
CA VAL A 168 13.89 -5.37 -1.30
C VAL A 168 13.18 -6.05 -0.13
N TRP A 169 11.84 -5.94 -0.02
CA TRP A 169 11.06 -6.68 0.97
C TRP A 169 11.17 -8.20 0.79
N TYR A 170 11.09 -8.69 -0.45
CA TYR A 170 11.33 -10.07 -0.81
C TYR A 170 12.79 -10.50 -0.54
N ALA A 171 13.78 -9.63 -0.79
CA ALA A 171 15.18 -9.90 -0.46
C ALA A 171 15.40 -10.13 1.04
N LEU A 172 14.70 -9.37 1.90
CA LEU A 172 14.71 -9.63 3.34
C LEU A 172 14.03 -10.97 3.70
N GLY A 173 12.93 -11.31 3.02
CA GLY A 173 12.27 -12.61 3.16
C GLY A 173 13.13 -13.79 2.68
N LEU A 174 13.93 -13.62 1.64
CA LEU A 174 14.94 -14.58 1.18
C LEU A 174 16.02 -14.79 2.24
N LEU A 175 16.49 -13.74 2.92
CA LEU A 175 17.45 -13.88 4.04
C LEU A 175 16.83 -14.59 5.25
N ALA A 176 15.54 -14.39 5.52
CA ALA A 176 14.81 -15.10 6.58
C ALA A 176 14.54 -16.58 6.26
N ARG A 177 14.27 -16.90 4.99
CA ARG A 177 14.07 -18.27 4.49
C ARG A 177 15.39 -19.05 4.41
N ASN A 178 16.38 -18.46 3.75
CA ASN A 178 17.75 -18.96 3.62
C ASN A 178 17.84 -20.40 3.05
N GLU A 179 17.03 -20.71 2.03
CA GLU A 179 17.04 -22.00 1.36
C GLU A 179 17.74 -21.95 -0.01
N GLY A 180 18.48 -23.00 -0.35
CA GLY A 180 19.09 -23.16 -1.69
C GLY A 180 20.07 -22.05 -2.07
N ASP A 181 19.62 -21.11 -2.91
CA ASP A 181 20.39 -19.94 -3.36
C ASP A 181 19.80 -18.59 -2.91
N ASP A 182 18.79 -18.60 -2.01
CA ASP A 182 18.06 -17.42 -1.52
C ASP A 182 19.00 -16.25 -1.10
N ALA A 183 20.00 -16.51 -0.26
CA ALA A 183 20.91 -15.45 0.22
C ALA A 183 21.72 -14.79 -0.91
N ALA A 184 22.11 -15.56 -1.94
CA ALA A 184 22.81 -15.01 -3.10
C ALA A 184 21.86 -14.20 -4.02
N GLN A 185 20.58 -14.59 -4.09
CA GLN A 185 19.55 -13.81 -4.78
C GLN A 185 19.17 -12.54 -4.00
N ALA A 186 19.18 -12.58 -2.66
CA ALA A 186 19.01 -11.40 -1.81
C ALA A 186 20.16 -10.39 -2.00
N GLU A 187 21.43 -10.83 -1.93
CA GLU A 187 22.58 -9.97 -2.25
C GLU A 187 22.47 -9.36 -3.65
N LYS A 188 22.02 -10.13 -4.65
CA LYS A 188 21.79 -9.62 -6.01
C LYS A 188 20.74 -8.50 -6.05
N ILE A 189 19.58 -8.69 -5.41
CA ILE A 189 18.52 -7.67 -5.38
C ILE A 189 18.99 -6.40 -4.65
N ILE A 190 19.65 -6.56 -3.50
CA ILE A 190 20.17 -5.47 -2.69
C ILE A 190 21.22 -4.67 -3.47
N THR A 191 22.21 -5.35 -4.06
CA THR A 191 23.28 -4.68 -4.84
C THR A 191 22.78 -4.04 -6.13
N ASN A 192 21.80 -4.66 -6.82
CA ASN A 192 21.09 -4.04 -7.94
C ASN A 192 20.41 -2.72 -7.52
N THR A 193 19.63 -2.75 -6.44
CA THR A 193 18.84 -1.60 -5.94
C THR A 193 19.73 -0.45 -5.45
N ILE A 194 20.78 -0.78 -4.69
CA ILE A 194 21.77 0.21 -4.23
C ILE A 194 22.59 0.76 -5.40
N GLY A 195 22.84 -0.06 -6.43
CA GLY A 195 23.40 0.40 -7.71
C GLY A 195 22.55 1.50 -8.35
N ALA A 196 21.24 1.26 -8.45
CA ALA A 196 20.24 2.16 -9.02
C ALA A 196 19.96 3.44 -8.21
N GLN A 197 20.22 3.46 -6.89
CA GLN A 197 19.99 4.64 -6.03
C GLN A 197 20.56 5.95 -6.64
N PHE A 198 19.79 7.03 -6.62
CA PHE A 198 20.21 8.31 -7.20
C PHE A 198 21.26 9.02 -6.34
N LYS A 199 22.32 9.53 -6.98
CA LYS A 199 23.55 10.00 -6.31
C LYS A 199 24.01 11.41 -6.71
N VAL A 200 23.16 12.18 -7.42
CA VAL A 200 23.45 13.56 -7.84
C VAL A 200 22.89 14.55 -6.81
N VAL A 201 23.79 15.13 -6.00
CA VAL A 201 23.45 15.94 -4.80
C VAL A 201 22.47 17.10 -5.05
N PRO A 202 22.53 17.87 -6.17
CA PRO A 202 21.58 18.96 -6.41
C PRO A 202 20.15 18.55 -6.84
N GLU A 203 19.82 17.26 -6.88
CA GLU A 203 18.54 16.75 -7.37
C GLU A 203 17.63 16.28 -6.21
N GLN A 204 16.34 16.60 -6.27
CA GLN A 204 15.39 16.34 -5.16
C GLN A 204 15.23 14.84 -4.82
N TRP A 205 15.47 13.96 -5.78
CA TRP A 205 15.48 12.50 -5.65
C TRP A 205 16.83 11.93 -5.17
N TYR A 206 17.80 12.75 -4.75
CA TYR A 206 19.07 12.25 -4.18
C TYR A 206 18.84 11.29 -2.99
N GLY A 207 19.58 10.18 -2.94
CA GLY A 207 19.44 9.18 -1.88
C GLY A 207 18.18 8.31 -1.96
N ASP A 208 17.32 8.59 -2.93
CA ASP A 208 16.14 7.80 -3.26
C ASP A 208 16.47 6.73 -4.32
N TYR A 209 15.51 5.84 -4.62
CA TYR A 209 15.71 4.66 -5.45
C TYR A 209 14.90 4.74 -6.75
N GLN A 210 15.37 4.09 -7.83
CA GLN A 210 14.57 3.97 -9.04
C GLN A 210 13.30 3.16 -8.75
N LYS A 211 12.14 3.62 -9.21
CA LYS A 211 10.85 2.94 -8.96
C LYS A 211 10.77 1.57 -9.64
N TYR A 212 11.39 1.44 -10.80
CA TYR A 212 11.58 0.20 -11.53
C TYR A 212 12.90 0.26 -12.33
N PRO A 213 13.64 -0.85 -12.48
CA PRO A 213 14.97 -0.87 -13.09
C PRO A 213 14.99 -0.49 -14.58
N GLU A 214 13.86 -0.56 -15.30
CA GLU A 214 13.74 -0.10 -16.68
C GLU A 214 13.51 1.42 -16.83
N GLU A 215 13.39 2.19 -15.74
CA GLU A 215 12.91 3.56 -15.84
C GLU A 215 13.93 4.56 -16.44
N PRO A 216 13.47 5.59 -17.18
CA PRO A 216 14.33 6.68 -17.61
C PRO A 216 14.85 7.49 -16.43
N TYR A 217 15.99 8.18 -16.59
CA TYR A 217 16.51 9.05 -15.54
C TYR A 217 15.55 10.22 -15.24
N VAL A 218 15.22 10.38 -13.96
CA VAL A 218 14.30 11.43 -13.45
C VAL A 218 14.88 12.81 -13.72
N GLY A 219 14.01 13.78 -14.05
CA GLY A 219 14.43 15.13 -14.43
C GLY A 219 15.00 15.26 -15.85
N SER A 220 15.12 14.15 -16.61
CA SER A 220 15.52 14.22 -18.02
C SER A 220 14.44 14.92 -18.86
N PRO A 221 14.78 15.51 -20.04
CA PRO A 221 13.84 16.31 -20.84
C PRO A 221 12.57 15.60 -21.34
N HIS A 222 12.47 14.28 -21.15
CA HIS A 222 11.33 13.44 -21.54
C HIS A 222 10.77 12.59 -20.37
N TYR A 223 11.35 12.69 -19.17
CA TYR A 223 10.88 12.05 -17.93
C TYR A 223 11.16 13.01 -16.78
N LEU A 224 10.33 14.05 -16.68
CA LEU A 224 10.50 15.16 -15.74
C LEU A 224 10.30 14.67 -14.30
N GLY A 225 10.92 15.36 -13.34
CA GLY A 225 10.66 15.14 -11.92
C GLY A 225 9.22 15.52 -11.58
N SER A 226 8.50 14.59 -10.97
CA SER A 226 7.13 14.73 -10.46
C SER A 226 7.04 13.87 -9.21
N ILE A 227 6.91 14.50 -8.05
CA ILE A 227 6.78 13.81 -6.76
C ILE A 227 5.60 12.83 -6.79
N TYR A 228 5.74 11.70 -6.11
CA TYR A 228 4.80 10.56 -6.09
C TYR A 228 4.48 9.91 -7.45
N ASN A 229 5.14 10.33 -8.55
CA ASN A 229 4.86 9.84 -9.90
C ASN A 229 6.11 9.30 -10.62
N SER A 230 7.11 10.13 -10.94
CA SER A 230 8.38 9.69 -11.54
C SER A 230 9.47 9.37 -10.52
N TRP A 231 9.23 9.70 -9.24
CA TRP A 231 10.01 9.31 -8.07
C TRP A 231 9.06 9.36 -6.85
N ASP A 232 9.44 8.78 -5.72
CA ASP A 232 8.63 8.78 -4.50
C ASP A 232 9.54 8.90 -3.26
N PRO A 233 9.58 10.07 -2.61
CA PRO A 233 10.50 10.33 -1.51
C PRO A 233 10.24 9.50 -0.24
N ASN A 234 9.13 8.74 -0.15
CA ASN A 234 8.89 7.78 0.92
C ASN A 234 9.73 6.49 0.76
N TRP A 235 10.22 6.18 -0.44
CA TRP A 235 10.97 4.95 -0.71
C TRP A 235 12.33 4.94 -0.02
N ARG A 236 12.89 6.12 0.26
CA ARG A 236 13.93 6.35 1.28
C ARG A 236 13.65 5.60 2.59
N GLY A 237 12.45 5.79 3.16
CA GLY A 237 12.00 5.11 4.38
C GLY A 237 11.75 3.61 4.16
N PHE A 238 10.94 3.25 3.15
CA PHE A 238 10.55 1.87 2.90
C PHE A 238 11.73 0.94 2.59
N VAL A 239 12.67 1.37 1.74
CA VAL A 239 13.89 0.62 1.41
C VAL A 239 14.89 0.71 2.57
N GLY A 240 15.13 1.91 3.11
CA GLY A 240 16.11 2.13 4.18
C GLY A 240 15.83 1.31 5.44
N THR A 241 14.58 1.27 5.91
CA THR A 241 14.19 0.42 7.06
C THR A 241 14.44 -1.06 6.81
N THR A 242 14.09 -1.56 5.62
CA THR A 242 14.29 -2.96 5.21
C THR A 242 15.78 -3.31 5.14
N LEU A 243 16.62 -2.40 4.62
CA LEU A 243 18.07 -2.58 4.60
C LEU A 243 18.70 -2.58 5.99
N VAL A 244 18.17 -1.81 6.96
CA VAL A 244 18.58 -1.90 8.37
C VAL A 244 18.22 -3.26 8.96
N MET A 245 17.01 -3.78 8.71
CA MET A 245 16.63 -5.13 9.16
C MET A 245 17.57 -6.22 8.62
N ALA A 246 18.00 -6.10 7.36
CA ALA A 246 18.96 -7.03 6.76
C ALA A 246 20.35 -6.99 7.44
N LEU A 247 20.80 -5.81 7.90
CA LEU A 247 22.04 -5.64 8.66
C LEU A 247 21.98 -6.10 10.11
N GLU A 248 20.81 -6.08 10.75
CA GLU A 248 20.66 -6.44 12.16
C GLU A 248 20.30 -7.93 12.35
N GLU A 249 19.36 -8.47 11.57
CA GLU A 249 18.93 -9.87 11.69
C GLU A 249 19.84 -10.84 10.91
N PHE A 250 20.29 -10.46 9.70
CA PHE A 250 20.98 -11.36 8.76
C PHE A 250 22.39 -10.94 8.28
N PRO A 251 23.21 -10.17 9.03
CA PRO A 251 24.54 -9.75 8.56
C PRO A 251 25.50 -10.93 8.33
N HIS A 252 25.22 -12.09 8.93
CA HIS A 252 25.99 -13.32 8.76
C HIS A 252 25.72 -14.05 7.43
N LEU A 253 24.70 -13.62 6.67
CA LEU A 253 24.34 -14.13 5.33
C LEU A 253 24.77 -13.17 4.20
N LEU A 254 25.19 -11.95 4.53
CA LEU A 254 25.59 -10.91 3.59
C LEU A 254 27.11 -10.77 3.53
N SER A 255 27.69 -10.72 2.33
CA SER A 255 29.09 -10.38 2.14
C SER A 255 29.42 -8.99 2.72
N ASN A 256 30.65 -8.81 3.22
CA ASN A 256 31.11 -7.54 3.79
C ASN A 256 30.94 -6.37 2.80
N ASP A 257 31.23 -6.61 1.52
CA ASP A 257 31.10 -5.63 0.44
C ASP A 257 29.62 -5.17 0.29
N THR A 258 28.66 -6.10 0.40
CA THR A 258 27.22 -5.77 0.43
C THR A 258 26.82 -5.03 1.71
N GLN A 259 27.38 -5.37 2.88
CA GLN A 259 27.13 -4.63 4.12
C GLN A 259 27.65 -3.18 4.04
N ASP A 260 28.86 -2.98 3.52
CA ASP A 260 29.44 -1.65 3.29
C ASP A 260 28.66 -0.84 2.24
N LEU A 261 28.09 -1.50 1.21
CA LEU A 261 27.18 -0.88 0.25
C LEU A 261 25.86 -0.45 0.90
N ILE A 262 25.27 -1.26 1.79
CA ILE A 262 24.07 -0.88 2.54
C ILE A 262 24.36 0.36 3.38
N LEU A 263 25.45 0.40 4.14
CA LEU A 263 25.82 1.56 4.97
C LEU A 263 26.02 2.85 4.15
N GLN A 264 26.59 2.75 2.95
CA GLN A 264 26.68 3.87 2.01
C GLN A 264 25.31 4.29 1.46
N SER A 265 24.41 3.34 1.19
CA SER A 265 23.08 3.63 0.69
C SER A 265 22.20 4.31 1.74
N LEU A 266 22.26 3.83 2.99
CA LEU A 266 21.63 4.45 4.16
C LEU A 266 22.15 5.87 4.40
N TYR A 267 23.45 6.13 4.27
CA TYR A 267 24.01 7.49 4.34
C TYR A 267 23.37 8.41 3.29
N ASN A 268 23.30 7.98 2.03
CA ASN A 268 22.67 8.76 0.97
C ASN A 268 21.19 8.99 1.25
N THR A 269 20.46 7.96 1.71
CA THR A 269 19.05 8.04 2.10
C THR A 269 18.82 9.06 3.21
N THR A 270 19.57 9.00 4.32
CA THR A 270 19.50 10.01 5.39
C THR A 270 19.83 11.42 4.88
N LYS A 271 20.76 11.56 3.93
CA LYS A 271 21.06 12.86 3.30
C LYS A 271 20.00 13.33 2.29
N GLY A 272 19.27 12.43 1.64
CA GLY A 272 18.10 12.76 0.83
C GLY A 272 16.90 13.19 1.67
N ASP A 273 16.74 12.59 2.86
CA ASP A 273 15.73 13.02 3.83
C ASP A 273 16.01 14.42 4.41
N GLU A 274 17.21 14.98 4.28
CA GLU A 274 17.45 16.39 4.62
C GLU A 274 16.74 17.36 3.65
N TYR A 275 16.28 16.88 2.47
CA TYR A 275 15.57 17.71 1.48
C TYR A 275 14.05 17.68 1.68
N ARG A 276 13.54 16.70 2.45
CA ARG A 276 12.10 16.56 2.75
C ARG A 276 11.66 17.58 3.80
N VAL A 277 11.08 18.68 3.36
CA VAL A 277 10.62 19.79 4.21
C VAL A 277 9.19 20.15 3.79
N GLY A 278 8.20 19.67 4.56
CA GLY A 278 6.79 19.83 4.25
C GLY A 278 6.41 21.29 3.92
N GLY A 279 5.85 21.51 2.72
CA GLY A 279 5.48 22.82 2.20
C GLY A 279 6.59 23.55 1.41
N VAL A 280 7.69 22.86 1.09
CA VAL A 280 8.79 23.33 0.24
C VAL A 280 9.01 22.31 -0.87
N ASP A 281 9.26 22.80 -2.10
CA ASP A 281 9.53 21.99 -3.30
C ASP A 281 8.53 20.82 -3.52
N ASP A 282 7.25 21.10 -3.21
CA ASP A 282 6.09 20.22 -3.29
C ASP A 282 6.11 18.96 -2.38
N ASP A 283 7.06 18.83 -1.46
CA ASP A 283 7.06 17.78 -0.42
C ASP A 283 6.06 18.08 0.72
N ASN A 284 5.49 17.03 1.31
CA ASN A 284 4.49 17.09 2.38
C ASN A 284 4.96 16.43 3.71
N LEU A 285 6.27 16.16 3.90
CA LEU A 285 6.75 15.44 5.07
C LEU A 285 6.84 16.32 6.32
N TYR A 286 5.71 16.43 7.00
CA TYR A 286 5.59 16.93 8.37
C TYR A 286 5.80 15.78 9.39
N PRO A 287 6.18 16.08 10.65
CA PRO A 287 6.15 15.09 11.74
C PRO A 287 4.77 14.44 11.91
N ALA A 288 3.70 15.17 11.57
CA ALA A 288 2.33 14.69 11.53
C ALA A 288 2.06 13.61 10.47
N TYR A 289 2.91 13.45 9.44
CA TYR A 289 2.69 12.41 8.41
C TYR A 289 2.81 10.98 8.96
N SER A 290 3.16 10.83 10.24
CA SER A 290 3.09 9.57 10.98
C SER A 290 3.98 8.50 10.35
N ASN A 291 3.49 7.69 9.41
CA ASN A 291 4.23 6.53 8.92
C ASN A 291 5.58 6.85 8.24
N PRO A 292 5.73 7.83 7.30
CA PRO A 292 7.03 8.12 6.70
C PRO A 292 7.92 8.94 7.64
N ALA A 293 7.31 9.73 8.53
CA ALA A 293 8.01 10.52 9.54
C ALA A 293 8.72 9.64 10.57
N ILE A 294 8.03 8.61 11.08
CA ILE A 294 8.57 7.60 12.00
C ILE A 294 9.73 6.84 11.35
N MET A 295 9.62 6.47 10.07
CA MET A 295 10.69 5.81 9.33
C MET A 295 11.90 6.73 9.08
N ARG A 296 11.69 8.00 8.69
CA ARG A 296 12.77 9.01 8.54
C ARG A 296 13.56 9.20 9.83
N ALA A 297 12.87 9.37 10.96
CA ALA A 297 13.49 9.52 12.27
C ALA A 297 14.35 8.29 12.62
N PHE A 298 13.81 7.09 12.42
CA PHE A 298 14.51 5.82 12.63
C PHE A 298 15.77 5.69 11.78
N VAL A 299 15.64 5.80 10.44
CA VAL A 299 16.75 5.60 9.51
C VAL A 299 17.85 6.63 9.77
N SER A 300 17.51 7.89 10.06
CA SER A 300 18.47 8.93 10.42
C SER A 300 19.20 8.64 11.74
N GLY A 301 18.46 8.28 12.79
CA GLY A 301 18.99 8.01 14.13
C GLY A 301 19.80 6.72 14.23
N TYR A 302 19.47 5.71 13.42
CA TYR A 302 20.26 4.48 13.25
C TYR A 302 21.54 4.77 12.46
N THR A 303 21.42 5.36 11.27
CA THR A 303 22.55 5.59 10.35
C THR A 303 23.62 6.48 10.96
N GLY A 304 23.20 7.56 11.65
CA GLY A 304 24.12 8.43 12.38
C GLY A 304 24.92 7.68 13.44
N ARG A 305 24.27 6.84 14.26
CA ARG A 305 24.97 6.02 15.27
C ARG A 305 25.87 4.98 14.65
N ARG A 306 25.42 4.30 13.59
CA ARG A 306 26.14 3.22 12.91
C ARG A 306 27.43 3.71 12.23
N LEU A 307 27.44 4.95 11.77
CA LEU A 307 28.59 5.61 11.13
C LEU A 307 29.39 6.55 12.06
N GLY A 308 28.88 6.86 13.26
CA GLY A 308 29.47 7.83 14.17
C GLY A 308 29.24 9.30 13.78
N ASP A 309 28.28 9.59 12.90
CA ASP A 309 27.89 10.97 12.54
C ASP A 309 26.90 11.54 13.57
N ALA A 310 27.41 12.46 14.39
CA ALA A 310 26.63 13.12 15.43
C ALA A 310 25.52 14.04 14.89
N ASN A 311 25.64 14.57 13.67
CA ASN A 311 24.62 15.43 13.07
C ASN A 311 23.44 14.60 12.57
N MET A 312 23.70 13.49 11.87
CA MET A 312 22.66 12.53 11.48
C MET A 312 21.94 11.96 12.71
N THR A 313 22.71 11.60 13.74
CA THR A 313 22.17 11.11 15.03
C THR A 313 21.23 12.15 15.64
N GLN A 314 21.70 13.40 15.80
CA GLN A 314 20.89 14.48 16.36
C GLN A 314 19.67 14.82 15.49
N SER A 315 19.78 14.72 14.17
CA SER A 315 18.65 14.99 13.28
C SER A 315 17.54 13.95 13.41
N GLY A 316 17.89 12.66 13.57
CA GLY A 316 16.92 11.61 13.86
C GLY A 316 16.24 11.79 15.21
N GLU A 317 17.01 12.07 16.28
CA GLU A 317 16.46 12.29 17.63
C GLU A 317 15.56 13.55 17.71
N SER A 318 15.96 14.66 17.07
CA SER A 318 15.16 15.89 17.05
C SER A 318 13.83 15.67 16.32
N TYR A 319 13.86 15.01 15.15
CA TYR A 319 12.63 14.75 14.39
C TYR A 319 11.72 13.73 15.09
N ALA A 320 12.30 12.74 15.79
CA ALA A 320 11.55 11.87 16.67
C ALA A 320 10.85 12.64 17.79
N GLN A 321 11.50 13.63 18.41
CA GLN A 321 10.89 14.45 19.46
C GLN A 321 9.68 15.24 18.93
N GLU A 322 9.73 15.78 17.71
CA GLU A 322 8.58 16.46 17.10
C GLU A 322 7.37 15.52 16.89
N ILE A 323 7.62 14.26 16.53
CA ILE A 323 6.58 13.22 16.43
C ILE A 323 6.04 12.84 17.82
N ILE A 324 6.91 12.70 18.81
CA ILE A 324 6.55 12.40 20.20
C ILE A 324 5.70 13.52 20.81
N ASP A 325 6.05 14.80 20.59
CA ASP A 325 5.32 15.96 21.08
C ASP A 325 3.91 16.05 20.46
N LEU A 326 3.75 15.66 19.19
CA LEU A 326 2.44 15.50 18.56
C LEU A 326 1.65 14.32 19.15
N PHE A 327 2.30 13.20 19.45
CA PHE A 327 1.63 12.03 20.01
C PHE A 327 1.14 12.27 21.45
N ASP A 328 2.01 12.80 22.32
CA ASP A 328 1.75 13.02 23.75
C ASP A 328 0.60 14.00 24.03
N ARG A 329 0.19 14.81 23.03
CA ARG A 329 -1.03 15.64 23.08
C ARG A 329 -2.29 14.83 23.41
N ALA A 330 -2.42 13.62 22.86
CA ALA A 330 -3.66 12.84 22.91
C ALA A 330 -3.48 11.31 22.99
N ASN A 331 -2.25 10.81 22.90
CA ASN A 331 -1.90 9.39 22.74
C ASN A 331 -2.43 8.75 21.44
N THR A 332 -2.50 9.54 20.37
CA THR A 332 -2.80 9.06 19.01
C THR A 332 -1.71 9.49 18.04
N LEU A 333 -1.51 8.69 16.98
CA LEU A 333 -0.91 9.18 15.75
C LEU A 333 -1.81 10.26 15.13
N SER A 334 -1.22 11.16 14.34
CA SER A 334 -1.97 12.17 13.58
C SER A 334 -2.83 11.50 12.50
N GLU A 335 -2.23 10.57 11.77
CA GLU A 335 -2.90 9.70 10.79
C GLU A 335 -3.68 8.60 11.51
N PHE A 336 -4.98 8.85 11.73
CA PHE A 336 -5.79 8.04 12.63
C PHE A 336 -6.38 6.78 11.96
N ASN A 337 -6.27 5.63 12.65
CA ASN A 337 -7.06 4.41 12.45
C ASN A 337 -7.08 3.84 11.01
N SER A 338 -6.07 4.17 10.22
CA SER A 338 -6.01 3.92 8.78
C SER A 338 -5.49 2.51 8.50
N GLY A 339 -6.31 1.64 7.89
CA GLY A 339 -6.08 0.18 7.84
C GLY A 339 -4.74 -0.30 7.24
N THR A 340 -4.12 0.46 6.34
CA THR A 340 -2.74 0.22 5.85
C THR A 340 -1.73 1.04 6.66
N TYR A 341 -1.91 2.35 6.76
CA TYR A 341 -0.90 3.24 7.32
C TYR A 341 -0.69 3.16 8.85
N THR A 342 -1.70 2.74 9.62
CA THR A 342 -1.52 2.36 11.03
C THR A 342 -0.62 1.11 11.13
N GLY A 343 -0.70 0.18 10.16
CA GLY A 343 0.20 -0.97 10.06
C GLY A 343 1.65 -0.57 9.75
N VAL A 344 1.88 0.37 8.82
CA VAL A 344 3.21 0.95 8.55
C VAL A 344 3.75 1.70 9.79
N SER A 345 2.89 2.46 10.48
CA SER A 345 3.29 3.20 11.68
C SER A 345 3.70 2.27 12.82
N LEU A 346 2.93 1.19 13.05
CA LEU A 346 3.27 0.15 14.02
C LEU A 346 4.56 -0.59 13.65
N PHE A 347 4.81 -0.86 12.37
CA PHE A 347 6.10 -1.34 11.88
C PHE A 347 7.24 -0.38 12.28
N GLY A 348 7.14 0.90 11.91
CA GLY A 348 8.16 1.91 12.23
C GLY A 348 8.43 2.06 13.74
N LEU A 349 7.38 2.07 14.56
CA LEU A 349 7.50 2.09 16.03
C LEU A 349 8.12 0.80 16.58
N THR A 350 7.97 -0.34 15.92
CA THR A 350 8.67 -1.58 16.30
C THR A 350 10.17 -1.45 16.07
N LEU A 351 10.58 -0.83 14.95
CA LEU A 351 12.00 -0.56 14.66
C LEU A 351 12.62 0.37 15.71
N TRP A 352 11.89 1.43 16.11
CA TRP A 352 12.28 2.33 17.21
C TRP A 352 12.59 1.58 18.51
N CYS A 353 11.81 0.53 18.81
CA CYS A 353 11.98 -0.27 20.01
C CYS A 353 13.09 -1.34 19.90
N LYS A 354 13.37 -1.87 18.69
CA LYS A 354 14.21 -3.06 18.48
C LYS A 354 15.67 -2.77 18.17
N TYR A 355 15.95 -1.72 17.38
CA TYR A 355 17.26 -1.51 16.75
C TYR A 355 17.95 -0.19 17.15
N LEU A 356 17.45 0.51 18.16
CA LEU A 356 18.07 1.71 18.72
C LEU A 356 18.48 1.49 20.18
N PRO A 357 19.57 2.13 20.65
CA PRO A 357 20.05 1.97 22.03
C PRO A 357 19.11 2.64 23.05
N GLU A 358 19.27 2.26 24.33
CA GLU A 358 18.49 2.78 25.47
C GLU A 358 18.56 4.32 25.64
N ASP A 359 19.55 4.99 25.04
CA ASP A 359 19.73 6.45 25.13
C ASP A 359 18.92 7.26 24.10
N SER A 360 18.23 6.59 23.17
CA SER A 360 17.38 7.25 22.19
C SER A 360 16.02 7.61 22.77
N ALA A 361 15.49 8.78 22.38
CA ALA A 361 14.11 9.16 22.62
C ALA A 361 13.15 8.16 21.96
N MET A 362 13.52 7.64 20.79
CA MET A 362 12.73 6.64 20.05
C MET A 362 12.58 5.33 20.84
N THR A 363 13.67 4.77 21.38
CA THR A 363 13.63 3.58 22.24
C THR A 363 12.85 3.84 23.53
N THR A 364 12.98 5.04 24.09
CA THR A 364 12.31 5.44 25.33
C THR A 364 10.79 5.58 25.18
N LYS A 365 10.32 6.08 24.02
CA LYS A 365 8.89 6.40 23.78
C LYS A 365 8.15 5.41 22.88
N GLY A 366 8.84 4.74 21.97
CA GLY A 366 8.28 3.76 21.04
C GLY A 366 7.34 2.75 21.70
N PRO A 367 7.70 2.11 22.84
CA PRO A 367 6.83 1.14 23.50
C PRO A 367 5.52 1.76 24.00
N GLN A 368 5.56 3.01 24.51
CA GLN A 368 4.35 3.72 24.94
C GLN A 368 3.45 4.05 23.73
N MET A 369 4.04 4.56 22.64
CA MET A 369 3.31 4.94 21.43
C MET A 369 2.65 3.73 20.76
N LEU A 370 3.38 2.62 20.65
CA LEU A 370 2.91 1.34 20.10
C LEU A 370 1.77 0.77 20.96
N ALA A 371 1.94 0.74 22.30
CA ALA A 371 0.93 0.23 23.21
C ALA A 371 -0.38 1.04 23.18
N HIS A 372 -0.31 2.38 23.16
CA HIS A 372 -1.51 3.22 23.04
C HIS A 372 -2.17 3.12 21.66
N THR A 373 -1.40 3.03 20.57
CA THR A 373 -1.93 2.79 19.23
C THR A 373 -2.72 1.48 19.16
N TRP A 374 -2.15 0.40 19.73
CA TRP A 374 -2.86 -0.89 19.84
C TRP A 374 -4.08 -0.84 20.76
N GLN A 375 -4.06 -0.08 21.85
CA GLN A 375 -5.23 0.11 22.70
C GLN A 375 -6.41 0.73 21.94
N ALA A 376 -6.15 1.71 21.06
CA ALA A 376 -7.18 2.25 20.16
C ALA A 376 -7.66 1.21 19.14
N VAL A 377 -6.74 0.54 18.43
CA VAL A 377 -7.07 -0.54 17.48
C VAL A 377 -7.94 -1.63 18.13
N SER A 378 -7.62 -2.06 19.35
CA SER A 378 -8.35 -3.12 20.06
C SER A 378 -9.79 -2.76 20.47
N GLN A 379 -10.18 -1.48 20.37
CA GLN A 379 -11.55 -0.99 20.59
C GLN A 379 -12.27 -0.66 19.28
N LEU A 380 -11.54 -0.48 18.18
CA LEU A 380 -12.11 -0.18 16.85
C LEU A 380 -12.18 -1.42 15.94
N TRP A 381 -11.37 -2.44 16.21
CA TRP A 381 -11.45 -3.75 15.56
C TRP A 381 -12.70 -4.53 15.99
N HIS A 382 -13.52 -4.91 15.02
CA HIS A 382 -14.71 -5.75 15.25
C HIS A 382 -14.45 -7.18 14.76
N PRO A 383 -14.02 -8.14 15.63
CA PRO A 383 -13.58 -9.46 15.19
C PRO A 383 -14.67 -10.27 14.47
N GLY A 384 -15.95 -10.10 14.84
CA GLY A 384 -17.07 -10.76 14.15
C GLY A 384 -17.36 -10.23 12.74
N MET A 385 -16.77 -9.10 12.36
CA MET A 385 -16.86 -8.50 11.01
C MET A 385 -15.48 -8.45 10.32
N LYS A 386 -14.40 -8.80 11.04
CA LYS A 386 -13.00 -8.72 10.61
C LYS A 386 -12.65 -7.36 9.97
N ASN A 387 -13.11 -6.28 10.59
CA ASN A 387 -12.98 -4.94 10.02
C ASN A 387 -12.76 -3.91 11.13
N MET A 388 -12.05 -2.82 10.83
CA MET A 388 -11.84 -1.70 11.75
C MET A 388 -12.93 -0.66 11.52
N ALA A 389 -13.72 -0.36 12.54
CA ALA A 389 -14.72 0.71 12.51
C ALA A 389 -14.09 2.06 12.16
N GLY A 390 -14.84 2.95 11.49
CA GLY A 390 -14.38 4.31 11.17
C GLY A 390 -14.24 5.23 12.39
N PRO A 391 -13.81 6.49 12.18
CA PRO A 391 -13.37 7.09 10.92
C PRO A 391 -11.96 6.63 10.50
N TRP A 392 -11.54 6.95 9.27
CA TRP A 392 -10.19 6.69 8.77
C TRP A 392 -9.62 7.93 8.06
N ASP A 393 -8.43 8.38 8.48
CA ASP A 393 -7.76 9.53 7.87
C ASP A 393 -7.31 9.24 6.43
N ARG A 394 -6.84 8.02 6.15
CA ARG A 394 -6.71 7.46 4.80
C ARG A 394 -7.12 5.98 4.74
N ALA A 395 -7.86 5.59 3.70
CA ALA A 395 -8.19 4.18 3.44
C ALA A 395 -7.99 3.79 1.97
N TYR A 396 -7.57 2.53 1.76
CA TYR A 396 -7.54 1.89 0.43
C TYR A 396 -8.83 1.13 0.10
N GLY A 397 -9.66 0.84 1.10
CA GLY A 397 -10.97 0.21 0.90
C GLY A 397 -11.85 0.29 2.15
N TYR A 398 -13.15 0.06 1.96
CA TYR A 398 -14.19 0.18 2.99
C TYR A 398 -14.49 -1.14 3.74
N ASP A 399 -14.07 -2.26 3.15
CA ASP A 399 -14.19 -3.60 3.72
C ASP A 399 -12.84 -4.34 3.70
N MET A 400 -12.25 -4.50 4.89
CA MET A 400 -10.98 -5.21 5.08
C MET A 400 -11.02 -6.70 4.69
N ASN A 401 -12.20 -7.29 4.46
CA ASN A 401 -12.33 -8.63 3.88
C ASN A 401 -12.16 -8.64 2.35
N ARG A 402 -12.09 -7.46 1.71
CA ARG A 402 -12.02 -7.26 0.26
C ARG A 402 -10.80 -6.47 -0.22
N TYR A 403 -10.03 -5.82 0.66
CA TYR A 403 -8.70 -5.28 0.35
C TYR A 403 -7.64 -5.80 1.33
N VAL A 404 -6.40 -5.98 0.85
CA VAL A 404 -5.26 -6.27 1.73
C VAL A 404 -4.88 -4.98 2.46
N SER A 405 -4.95 -5.01 3.78
CA SER A 405 -4.45 -3.95 4.65
C SER A 405 -3.30 -4.48 5.49
N LEU A 406 -2.34 -3.63 5.85
CA LEU A 406 -1.22 -4.04 6.69
C LEU A 406 -1.65 -4.36 8.13
N MET A 407 -2.71 -3.72 8.64
CA MET A 407 -3.34 -4.18 9.89
C MET A 407 -3.82 -5.63 9.80
N ALA A 408 -4.27 -6.11 8.63
CA ALA A 408 -4.62 -7.51 8.45
C ALA A 408 -3.41 -8.47 8.57
N LEU A 409 -2.20 -8.02 8.20
CA LEU A 409 -0.97 -8.78 8.42
C LEU A 409 -0.56 -8.82 9.90
N TRP A 410 -0.71 -7.70 10.63
CA TRP A 410 -0.53 -7.69 12.09
C TRP A 410 -1.59 -8.52 12.82
N PHE A 411 -2.84 -8.53 12.35
CA PHE A 411 -3.85 -9.45 12.88
C PHE A 411 -3.50 -10.91 12.57
N TRP A 412 -2.93 -11.23 11.40
CA TRP A 412 -2.41 -12.59 11.14
C TRP A 412 -1.36 -12.98 12.18
N THR A 413 -0.30 -12.20 12.39
CA THR A 413 0.78 -12.60 13.31
C THR A 413 0.32 -12.82 14.75
N LEU A 414 -0.71 -12.10 15.22
CA LEU A 414 -1.20 -12.16 16.59
C LEU A 414 -2.36 -13.13 16.83
N ILE A 415 -3.31 -13.26 15.88
CA ILE A 415 -4.54 -14.06 16.06
C ILE A 415 -4.80 -15.09 14.95
N GLY A 416 -3.88 -15.24 14.00
CA GLY A 416 -4.00 -16.20 12.90
C GLY A 416 -4.77 -15.65 11.69
N LYS A 417 -4.45 -16.21 10.52
CA LYS A 417 -5.03 -15.81 9.22
C LYS A 417 -6.55 -15.92 9.24
N GLU A 418 -7.06 -17.00 9.83
CA GLU A 418 -8.48 -17.34 9.93
C GLU A 418 -9.28 -16.37 10.81
N ASN A 419 -8.64 -15.58 11.68
CA ASN A 419 -9.28 -14.54 12.49
C ASN A 419 -8.93 -13.11 12.02
N SER A 420 -7.84 -12.93 11.26
CA SER A 420 -7.56 -11.70 10.50
C SER A 420 -8.57 -11.47 9.37
N SER A 421 -8.54 -10.32 8.70
CA SER A 421 -9.41 -10.02 7.56
C SER A 421 -8.97 -10.61 6.22
N LEU A 422 -7.81 -11.28 6.17
CA LEU A 422 -7.29 -11.81 4.91
C LEU A 422 -8.10 -13.01 4.43
N ILE A 423 -8.24 -13.12 3.11
CA ILE A 423 -8.97 -14.21 2.48
C ILE A 423 -8.32 -15.55 2.84
N SER A 424 -9.12 -16.47 3.39
CA SER A 424 -8.71 -17.87 3.52
C SER A 424 -8.31 -18.41 2.16
N ALA A 425 -7.28 -19.25 2.10
CA ALA A 425 -6.89 -19.87 0.84
C ALA A 425 -8.08 -20.64 0.25
N VAL A 426 -8.33 -20.43 -1.05
CA VAL A 426 -9.43 -21.10 -1.73
C VAL A 426 -8.92 -22.46 -2.18
N SER A 427 -9.46 -23.52 -1.58
CA SER A 427 -9.18 -24.91 -2.00
C SER A 427 -9.71 -25.14 -3.42
N GLN A 428 -8.85 -24.88 -4.41
CA GLN A 428 -9.18 -24.98 -5.82
C GLN A 428 -9.40 -26.45 -6.21
N PRO A 429 -10.61 -26.88 -6.62
CA PRO A 429 -10.76 -28.18 -7.27
C PRO A 429 -10.07 -28.11 -8.64
N SER A 430 -8.94 -28.81 -8.79
CA SER A 430 -8.12 -28.73 -10.00
C SER A 430 -8.94 -28.87 -11.29
N PRO A 431 -8.98 -27.83 -12.15
CA PRO A 431 -9.78 -27.86 -13.37
C PRO A 431 -9.18 -28.79 -14.46
N PHE A 432 -8.02 -29.40 -14.21
CA PHE A 432 -7.31 -30.29 -15.13
C PHE A 432 -7.14 -31.71 -14.57
N THR A 433 -8.25 -32.34 -14.17
CA THR A 433 -8.32 -33.80 -13.91
C THR A 433 -8.74 -34.61 -15.16
N SER A 434 -8.31 -34.17 -16.34
CA SER A 434 -8.50 -34.89 -17.62
C SER A 434 -7.19 -35.56 -18.07
N GLU A 435 -7.05 -36.84 -17.70
CA GLU A 435 -6.16 -37.86 -18.29
C GLU A 435 -4.70 -37.48 -18.67
N GLY A 436 -3.73 -37.98 -17.89
CA GLY A 436 -2.47 -38.46 -18.49
C GLY A 436 -1.13 -38.04 -17.88
N TRP A 437 -1.09 -37.13 -16.90
CA TRP A 437 0.15 -36.74 -16.22
C TRP A 437 0.09 -37.05 -14.71
N HIS A 438 1.10 -37.76 -14.20
CA HIS A 438 1.27 -37.99 -12.77
C HIS A 438 1.79 -36.71 -12.12
N VAL A 439 0.89 -35.96 -11.48
CA VAL A 439 1.26 -34.88 -10.56
C VAL A 439 1.80 -35.50 -9.26
N LEU A 440 2.74 -34.81 -8.62
CA LEU A 440 3.29 -35.20 -7.32
C LEU A 440 2.40 -34.67 -6.19
N ASP A 441 2.16 -35.54 -5.21
CA ASP A 441 1.45 -35.30 -3.95
C ASP A 441 -0.07 -34.99 -4.04
N GLU A 442 -0.81 -35.41 -3.02
CA GLU A 442 -2.22 -35.06 -2.78
C GLU A 442 -2.34 -33.87 -1.80
N SER A 443 -1.20 -33.28 -1.39
CA SER A 443 -1.16 -31.92 -0.87
C SER A 443 -1.61 -30.93 -1.96
N ASN A 444 -2.93 -30.74 -2.07
CA ASN A 444 -3.50 -29.49 -2.57
C ASN A 444 -2.98 -28.38 -1.65
N ALA A 445 -1.84 -27.79 -2.01
CA ALA A 445 -1.35 -26.59 -1.38
C ALA A 445 -2.42 -25.51 -1.57
N ASP A 446 -3.00 -25.10 -0.45
CA ASP A 446 -4.00 -24.05 -0.36
C ASP A 446 -3.30 -22.72 -0.69
N PHE A 447 -3.12 -22.46 -2.00
CA PHE A 447 -2.32 -21.35 -2.48
C PHE A 447 -2.92 -20.01 -2.01
N PRO A 448 -2.12 -19.09 -1.43
CA PRO A 448 -2.58 -17.74 -1.15
C PRO A 448 -3.02 -17.06 -2.45
N GLN A 449 -4.19 -16.43 -2.41
CA GLN A 449 -4.74 -15.66 -3.54
C GLN A 449 -4.97 -14.18 -3.18
N PRO A 450 -4.01 -13.46 -2.56
CA PRO A 450 -4.19 -12.04 -2.22
C PRO A 450 -4.53 -11.20 -3.45
N GLN A 451 -4.08 -11.59 -4.65
CA GLN A 451 -4.37 -10.93 -5.93
C GLN A 451 -5.85 -10.96 -6.38
N VAL A 452 -6.77 -11.54 -5.60
CA VAL A 452 -8.23 -11.37 -5.81
C VAL A 452 -8.86 -10.33 -4.88
N MET A 453 -8.07 -9.81 -3.93
CA MET A 453 -8.43 -8.67 -3.07
C MET A 453 -7.88 -7.38 -3.70
N SER A 454 -8.55 -6.27 -3.40
CA SER A 454 -8.03 -4.92 -3.66
C SER A 454 -6.72 -4.68 -2.91
N HIS A 455 -5.89 -3.76 -3.41
CA HIS A 455 -4.61 -3.35 -2.81
C HIS A 455 -3.61 -4.51 -2.54
N ALA A 456 -3.70 -5.61 -3.30
CA ALA A 456 -2.95 -6.86 -3.05
C ALA A 456 -1.42 -6.72 -2.94
N ALA A 457 -0.84 -5.65 -3.49
CA ALA A 457 0.58 -5.34 -3.38
C ALA A 457 1.05 -5.20 -1.92
N ASP A 458 0.18 -4.77 -0.99
CA ASP A 458 0.48 -4.69 0.44
C ASP A 458 0.91 -6.06 1.03
N TYR A 459 0.55 -7.18 0.39
CA TYR A 459 0.94 -8.51 0.87
C TYR A 459 2.46 -8.76 0.82
N ALA A 460 3.21 -7.97 0.04
CA ALA A 460 4.68 -8.02 0.00
C ALA A 460 5.37 -7.53 1.28
N TRP A 461 4.66 -6.82 2.18
CA TRP A 461 5.15 -6.46 3.52
C TRP A 461 5.28 -7.65 4.47
N ALA A 462 4.60 -8.76 4.19
CA ALA A 462 4.46 -9.89 5.09
C ALA A 462 5.79 -10.45 5.69
N PRO A 463 6.93 -10.52 4.96
CA PRO A 463 8.20 -10.95 5.57
C PRO A 463 8.68 -10.01 6.68
N LEU A 464 8.56 -8.69 6.49
CA LEU A 464 8.99 -7.69 7.47
C LEU A 464 8.21 -7.86 8.78
N PHE A 465 6.91 -8.15 8.67
CA PHE A 465 6.03 -8.29 9.82
C PHE A 465 6.23 -9.65 10.51
N ALA A 466 6.47 -10.72 9.74
CA ALA A 466 6.81 -12.04 10.27
C ALA A 466 8.14 -12.05 11.06
N ILE A 467 9.17 -11.36 10.53
CA ILE A 467 10.49 -11.18 11.19
C ILE A 467 10.35 -10.42 12.52
N LEU A 468 9.46 -9.43 12.59
CA LEU A 468 9.26 -8.62 13.79
C LEU A 468 8.27 -9.21 14.80
N ALA A 469 7.48 -10.22 14.41
CA ALA A 469 6.28 -10.67 15.12
C ALA A 469 6.49 -10.96 16.62
N GLU A 470 7.46 -11.82 16.98
CA GLU A 470 7.71 -12.21 18.38
C GLU A 470 8.11 -11.00 19.25
N PHE A 471 8.95 -10.12 18.71
CA PHE A 471 9.35 -8.90 19.42
C PHE A 471 8.19 -7.90 19.51
N HIS A 472 7.39 -7.77 18.44
CA HIS A 472 6.21 -6.91 18.42
C HIS A 472 5.17 -7.34 19.46
N GLU A 473 4.87 -8.64 19.54
CA GLU A 473 3.98 -9.23 20.54
C GLU A 473 4.47 -8.94 21.97
N SER A 474 5.78 -8.99 22.21
CA SER A 474 6.38 -8.69 23.53
C SER A 474 6.19 -7.25 24.02
N LEU A 475 5.80 -6.32 23.13
CA LEU A 475 5.51 -4.92 23.46
C LEU A 475 4.01 -4.66 23.73
N LEU A 476 3.14 -5.66 23.52
CA LEU A 476 1.70 -5.48 23.64
C LEU A 476 1.23 -5.48 25.12
N PRO A 477 0.23 -4.65 25.47
CA PRO A 477 -0.42 -4.72 26.78
C PRO A 477 -0.99 -6.12 27.11
N GLU A 478 -0.85 -6.54 28.36
CA GLU A 478 -1.38 -7.82 28.85
C GLU A 478 -2.88 -7.95 28.55
N GLY A 479 -3.27 -9.07 27.93
CA GLY A 479 -4.65 -9.37 27.54
C GLY A 479 -5.11 -8.76 26.20
N LEU A 480 -4.33 -7.88 25.56
CA LEU A 480 -4.78 -7.20 24.32
C LEU A 480 -5.08 -8.19 23.19
N VAL A 481 -4.24 -9.20 22.98
CA VAL A 481 -4.46 -10.23 21.94
C VAL A 481 -5.78 -10.99 22.14
N ALA A 482 -6.24 -11.18 23.39
CA ALA A 482 -7.53 -11.81 23.65
C ALA A 482 -8.71 -10.94 23.14
N ASN A 483 -8.65 -9.62 23.35
CA ASN A 483 -9.65 -8.68 22.85
C ASN A 483 -9.75 -8.68 21.31
N LEU A 484 -8.63 -8.95 20.61
CA LEU A 484 -8.62 -9.05 19.14
C LEU A 484 -9.39 -10.27 18.60
N THR A 485 -9.72 -11.26 19.44
CA THR A 485 -10.49 -12.46 19.05
C THR A 485 -11.96 -12.44 19.46
N THR A 486 -12.32 -11.67 20.49
CA THR A 486 -13.63 -11.73 21.15
C THR A 486 -14.22 -10.32 21.24
N PHE A 487 -15.35 -10.08 20.58
CA PHE A 487 -16.03 -8.78 20.66
C PHE A 487 -16.49 -8.52 22.11
N PRO A 488 -16.14 -7.38 22.74
CA PRO A 488 -16.42 -7.12 24.15
C PRO A 488 -17.91 -6.79 24.45
N GLY A 489 -18.76 -6.70 23.43
CA GLY A 489 -20.14 -6.24 23.51
C GLY A 489 -20.30 -4.77 23.11
N GLU A 490 -21.54 -4.27 23.16
CA GLU A 490 -21.86 -2.90 22.74
C GLU A 490 -21.09 -1.84 23.56
N HIS A 491 -20.37 -0.95 22.87
CA HIS A 491 -19.55 0.09 23.51
C HIS A 491 -19.34 1.32 22.62
N THR A 492 -18.70 2.34 23.18
CA THR A 492 -18.32 3.57 22.50
C THR A 492 -16.84 3.89 22.71
N PHE A 493 -16.15 4.28 21.64
CA PHE A 493 -14.78 4.79 21.65
C PHE A 493 -14.78 6.31 21.41
N ALA A 494 -13.83 7.02 22.01
CA ALA A 494 -13.60 8.45 21.77
C ALA A 494 -12.11 8.80 21.90
N ALA A 495 -11.62 9.68 21.02
CA ALA A 495 -10.24 10.14 20.99
C ALA A 495 -10.13 11.54 20.34
N SER A 496 -8.92 12.08 20.21
CA SER A 496 -8.67 13.32 19.46
C SER A 496 -7.36 13.25 18.69
N THR A 497 -7.40 13.50 17.39
CA THR A 497 -6.20 13.62 16.55
C THR A 497 -5.92 15.08 16.17
N TYR A 498 -4.75 15.35 15.59
CA TYR A 498 -4.38 16.67 15.06
C TYR A 498 -3.22 16.50 14.07
N TYR A 499 -3.43 16.96 12.84
CA TYR A 499 -2.48 16.86 11.74
C TYR A 499 -2.12 18.27 11.22
N PRO A 500 -1.20 18.98 11.88
CA PRO A 500 -0.68 20.25 11.37
C PRO A 500 0.16 20.03 10.09
N PRO A 501 0.15 20.96 9.13
CA PRO A 501 -0.51 22.26 9.15
C PRO A 501 -1.96 22.26 8.61
N TYR A 502 -2.50 21.09 8.26
CA TYR A 502 -3.81 20.95 7.59
C TYR A 502 -4.98 21.21 8.54
N ASP A 503 -4.97 20.57 9.71
CA ASP A 503 -5.93 20.84 10.77
C ASP A 503 -5.73 22.25 11.36
N LEU A 504 -6.83 23.00 11.46
CA LEU A 504 -6.91 24.30 12.14
C LEU A 504 -7.33 24.17 13.60
N VAL A 505 -7.87 23.01 14.00
CA VAL A 505 -8.21 22.60 15.37
C VAL A 505 -7.95 21.10 15.54
N PRO A 506 -7.68 20.59 16.75
CA PRO A 506 -7.69 19.14 17.00
C PRO A 506 -9.04 18.53 16.65
N ARG A 507 -9.03 17.46 15.88
CA ARG A 507 -10.22 16.68 15.53
C ARG A 507 -10.71 15.90 16.74
N ASN A 508 -12.01 15.60 16.81
CA ASN A 508 -12.60 14.77 17.86
C ASN A 508 -13.24 13.54 17.22
N ILE A 509 -12.74 12.37 17.59
CA ILE A 509 -13.20 11.07 17.09
C ILE A 509 -14.27 10.52 18.03
N SER A 510 -15.34 9.95 17.49
CA SER A 510 -16.36 9.22 18.24
C SER A 510 -16.88 8.05 17.43
N SER A 511 -16.88 6.86 18.04
CA SER A 511 -17.35 5.63 17.41
C SER A 511 -18.21 4.82 18.37
N TRP A 512 -19.23 4.15 17.84
CA TRP A 512 -20.11 3.22 18.53
C TRP A 512 -20.08 1.87 17.80
N LEU A 513 -19.93 0.79 18.55
CA LEU A 513 -19.82 -0.56 18.02
C LEU A 513 -20.85 -1.47 18.71
N SER A 514 -21.52 -2.31 17.93
CA SER A 514 -22.44 -3.36 18.35
C SER A 514 -22.25 -4.61 17.48
N ASP A 515 -22.70 -5.78 17.95
CA ASP A 515 -22.40 -7.13 17.42
C ASP A 515 -22.39 -7.32 15.89
N ASN A 516 -23.13 -6.49 15.14
CA ASN A 516 -23.23 -6.55 13.67
C ASN A 516 -23.32 -5.17 12.99
N LEU A 517 -23.10 -4.06 13.73
CA LEU A 517 -23.23 -2.68 13.22
C LEU A 517 -22.28 -1.74 13.97
N THR A 518 -21.47 -0.98 13.23
CA THR A 518 -20.58 0.07 13.74
C THR A 518 -20.93 1.41 13.08
N ILE A 519 -20.74 2.50 13.83
CA ILE A 519 -20.84 3.89 13.36
C ILE A 519 -19.63 4.62 13.92
N GLY A 520 -18.86 5.33 13.10
CA GLY A 520 -17.71 6.09 13.59
C GLY A 520 -17.39 7.29 12.73
N ALA A 521 -17.15 8.43 13.36
CA ALA A 521 -16.90 9.69 12.69
C ALA A 521 -15.94 10.60 13.47
N GLU A 522 -15.37 11.59 12.79
CA GLU A 522 -14.58 12.67 13.41
C GLU A 522 -15.08 14.06 13.02
N SER A 523 -15.09 14.98 13.99
CA SER A 523 -15.25 16.40 13.71
C SER A 523 -13.91 16.99 13.25
N PHE A 524 -13.88 17.74 12.16
CA PHE A 524 -12.65 18.37 11.66
C PHE A 524 -12.88 19.82 11.22
N LYS A 525 -11.79 20.60 11.18
CA LYS A 525 -11.73 21.93 10.56
C LYS A 525 -10.37 22.07 9.90
N GLU A 526 -10.34 22.00 8.58
CA GLU A 526 -9.12 21.88 7.78
C GLU A 526 -8.90 23.13 6.92
N ASN A 527 -7.69 23.24 6.35
CA ASN A 527 -7.34 24.30 5.41
C ASN A 527 -7.56 23.92 3.92
N VAL A 528 -7.94 22.67 3.67
CA VAL A 528 -8.12 22.04 2.35
C VAL A 528 -9.19 20.95 2.45
N ILE A 529 -9.82 20.58 1.32
CA ILE A 529 -10.81 19.49 1.27
C ILE A 529 -10.07 18.16 1.06
N GLY A 530 -10.47 17.10 1.78
CA GLY A 530 -9.75 15.83 1.76
C GLY A 530 -8.54 15.78 2.71
N GLY A 531 -8.43 16.76 3.62
CA GLY A 531 -7.43 16.76 4.67
C GLY A 531 -5.97 16.65 4.21
N PRO A 532 -5.09 16.06 5.03
CA PRO A 532 -3.66 15.97 4.78
C PRO A 532 -3.26 15.22 3.51
N SER A 533 -4.11 14.29 3.05
CA SER A 533 -3.91 13.57 1.79
C SER A 533 -4.23 14.44 0.56
N ILE A 534 -4.95 15.56 0.75
CA ILE A 534 -5.53 16.40 -0.31
C ILE A 534 -6.43 15.54 -1.25
N ASN A 535 -6.96 14.43 -0.72
CA ASN A 535 -7.64 13.40 -1.51
C ASN A 535 -8.93 12.93 -0.83
N GLN A 536 -10.06 13.39 -1.36
CA GLN A 536 -11.42 13.01 -0.95
C GLN A 536 -11.73 11.53 -1.15
N GLU A 537 -10.98 10.83 -2.00
CA GLU A 537 -11.16 9.40 -2.26
C GLU A 537 -10.52 8.53 -1.16
N SER A 538 -9.53 9.05 -0.43
CA SER A 538 -8.87 8.35 0.68
C SER A 538 -9.40 8.76 2.06
N PHE A 539 -9.80 10.02 2.24
CA PHE A 539 -10.29 10.54 3.53
C PHE A 539 -11.73 10.11 3.83
N ASN A 540 -11.93 9.40 4.95
CA ASN A 540 -13.21 8.80 5.33
C ASN A 540 -13.66 9.24 6.75
N PRO A 541 -14.08 10.51 6.92
CA PRO A 541 -14.33 11.11 8.24
C PRO A 541 -15.66 10.70 8.90
N ALA A 542 -16.54 9.98 8.20
CA ALA A 542 -17.75 9.42 8.81
C ALA A 542 -18.20 8.14 8.08
N VAL A 543 -18.23 7.02 8.80
CA VAL A 543 -18.48 5.67 8.25
C VAL A 543 -19.49 4.91 9.12
N ILE A 544 -20.40 4.20 8.46
CA ILE A 544 -21.26 3.15 9.04
C ILE A 544 -20.89 1.83 8.37
N GLN A 545 -20.71 0.74 9.12
CA GLN A 545 -20.48 -0.60 8.57
C GLN A 545 -21.39 -1.61 9.24
N TRP A 546 -21.85 -2.63 8.51
CA TRP A 546 -22.66 -3.70 9.08
C TRP A 546 -22.46 -5.04 8.39
N ASN A 547 -22.79 -6.09 9.13
CA ASN A 547 -22.93 -7.44 8.58
C ASN A 547 -24.31 -7.60 7.94
N THR A 548 -24.36 -7.88 6.63
CA THR A 548 -25.63 -8.15 5.91
C THR A 548 -26.17 -9.56 6.15
N GLY A 549 -25.34 -10.46 6.70
CA GLY A 549 -25.55 -11.91 6.75
C GLY A 549 -24.84 -12.70 5.64
N ASP A 550 -24.35 -12.03 4.59
CA ASP A 550 -23.58 -12.64 3.48
C ASP A 550 -22.24 -11.93 3.22
N GLU A 551 -22.20 -10.61 3.41
CA GLU A 551 -21.05 -9.73 3.16
C GLU A 551 -21.04 -8.55 4.16
N ILE A 552 -19.87 -7.95 4.38
CA ILE A 552 -19.76 -6.69 5.12
C ILE A 552 -20.05 -5.54 4.16
N SER A 553 -20.98 -4.66 4.53
CA SER A 553 -21.35 -3.48 3.74
C SER A 553 -21.13 -2.20 4.53
N PHE A 554 -21.14 -1.08 3.82
CA PHE A 554 -20.68 0.22 4.30
C PHE A 554 -21.52 1.38 3.74
N ILE A 555 -21.55 2.47 4.49
CA ILE A 555 -21.92 3.82 4.06
C ILE A 555 -20.78 4.74 4.52
N SER A 556 -20.10 5.43 3.61
CA SER A 556 -19.11 6.47 3.95
C SER A 556 -19.56 7.84 3.44
N LEU A 557 -19.27 8.90 4.19
CA LEU A 557 -19.41 10.28 3.72
C LEU A 557 -18.24 10.61 2.78
N TYR A 558 -18.54 10.94 1.52
CA TYR A 558 -17.56 11.56 0.63
C TYR A 558 -17.44 13.05 1.01
N PRO A 559 -16.29 13.51 1.56
CA PRO A 559 -16.19 14.83 2.17
C PRO A 559 -16.12 15.94 1.11
N THR A 560 -17.03 16.91 1.14
CA THR A 560 -17.06 18.04 0.18
C THR A 560 -16.83 19.41 0.81
N GLU A 561 -16.59 19.48 2.10
CA GLU A 561 -16.45 20.70 2.89
C GLU A 561 -15.19 20.64 3.76
N MET A 562 -14.65 21.79 4.16
CA MET A 562 -13.45 21.88 5.02
C MET A 562 -13.76 21.92 6.53
N GLU A 563 -15.03 21.81 6.93
CA GLU A 563 -15.42 21.75 8.34
C GLU A 563 -16.66 20.89 8.54
N LEU A 564 -16.59 19.95 9.48
CA LEU A 564 -17.63 18.99 9.82
C LEU A 564 -17.76 18.87 11.33
N ASP A 565 -18.97 19.07 11.85
CA ASP A 565 -19.39 18.67 13.20
C ASP A 565 -20.15 17.34 13.11
N VAL A 566 -19.92 16.45 14.08
CA VAL A 566 -20.49 15.08 14.10
C VAL A 566 -21.20 14.75 15.41
N GLU A 567 -22.26 13.96 15.35
CA GLU A 567 -22.95 13.37 16.50
C GLU A 567 -23.08 11.85 16.29
N VAL A 568 -22.29 11.06 17.03
CA VAL A 568 -22.37 9.58 17.00
C VAL A 568 -23.06 9.08 18.26
N SER A 569 -24.07 8.23 18.07
CA SER A 569 -24.82 7.59 19.16
C SER A 569 -25.40 6.25 18.70
N PRO A 570 -25.91 5.38 19.60
CA PRO A 570 -26.41 4.07 19.21
C PRO A 570 -27.46 4.14 18.11
N ASN A 571 -27.16 3.51 16.97
CA ASN A 571 -28.01 3.48 15.78
C ASN A 571 -28.26 4.86 15.08
N LYS A 572 -27.47 5.90 15.37
CA LYS A 572 -27.64 7.24 14.75
C LYS A 572 -26.30 7.94 14.47
N LEU A 573 -26.18 8.48 13.26
CA LEU A 573 -25.12 9.39 12.83
C LEU A 573 -25.72 10.76 12.45
N GLY A 574 -25.31 11.84 13.12
CA GLY A 574 -25.59 13.22 12.74
C GLY A 574 -24.35 13.89 12.14
N LEU A 575 -24.54 14.68 11.07
CA LEU A 575 -23.50 15.40 10.34
C LEU A 575 -23.96 16.84 10.11
N THR A 576 -23.08 17.82 10.33
CA THR A 576 -23.36 19.25 10.14
C THR A 576 -22.13 19.95 9.55
N TYR A 577 -22.30 20.86 8.60
CA TYR A 577 -21.22 21.64 8.01
C TYR A 577 -21.26 23.10 8.51
N PRO A 578 -20.44 23.52 9.49
CA PRO A 578 -20.52 24.85 10.11
C PRO A 578 -20.40 26.03 9.13
N ASN A 579 -19.55 25.90 8.10
CA ASN A 579 -19.40 26.90 7.02
C ASN A 579 -20.21 26.57 5.75
N GLY A 580 -21.01 25.50 5.77
CA GLY A 580 -21.79 25.05 4.62
C GLY A 580 -22.82 26.09 4.17
N THR A 581 -23.25 25.97 2.91
CA THR A 581 -24.10 26.95 2.22
C THR A 581 -25.30 26.28 1.54
N ALA A 582 -26.11 27.05 0.81
CA ALA A 582 -27.16 26.51 -0.05
C ALA A 582 -26.63 25.68 -1.25
N ASP A 583 -25.32 25.74 -1.54
CA ASP A 583 -24.68 24.93 -2.59
C ASP A 583 -24.03 23.64 -2.05
N SER A 584 -24.00 23.44 -0.73
CA SER A 584 -23.41 22.25 -0.07
C SER A 584 -24.22 20.97 -0.35
N ILE A 585 -23.53 19.82 -0.32
CA ILE A 585 -24.11 18.50 -0.55
C ILE A 585 -23.59 17.46 0.45
N PHE A 586 -24.40 16.45 0.74
CA PHE A 586 -23.98 15.25 1.47
C PHE A 586 -24.06 14.06 0.51
N THR A 587 -22.90 13.52 0.13
CA THR A 587 -22.81 12.34 -0.73
C THR A 587 -22.40 11.13 0.10
N PHE A 588 -23.26 10.11 0.09
CA PHE A 588 -23.02 8.85 0.77
C PHE A 588 -22.60 7.77 -0.24
N VAL A 589 -21.39 7.27 -0.07
CA VAL A 589 -20.78 6.15 -0.80
C VAL A 589 -21.24 4.85 -0.14
N VAL A 590 -22.15 4.11 -0.78
CA VAL A 590 -22.83 2.94 -0.22
C VAL A 590 -22.42 1.66 -0.94
N GLY A 591 -22.06 0.62 -0.18
CA GLY A 591 -21.57 -0.64 -0.74
C GLY A 591 -22.48 -1.31 -1.77
N THR A 592 -21.88 -2.12 -2.63
CA THR A 592 -22.59 -3.07 -3.50
C THR A 592 -23.18 -4.24 -2.71
N PHE A 593 -24.17 -4.95 -3.28
CA PHE A 593 -24.83 -6.09 -2.63
C PHE A 593 -24.98 -7.27 -3.60
N ILE A 594 -24.41 -8.42 -3.29
CA ILE A 594 -24.40 -9.64 -4.12
C ILE A 594 -25.83 -10.11 -4.43
N LYS A 595 -26.71 -10.13 -3.42
CA LYS A 595 -28.13 -10.53 -3.58
C LYS A 595 -28.99 -9.47 -4.25
N LYS A 596 -28.51 -8.23 -4.36
CA LYS A 596 -29.29 -7.08 -4.84
C LYS A 596 -28.40 -6.05 -5.58
N PRO A 597 -27.75 -6.41 -6.71
CA PRO A 597 -26.74 -5.53 -7.33
C PRO A 597 -27.31 -4.20 -7.84
N THR A 598 -28.56 -4.20 -8.32
CA THR A 598 -29.27 -2.99 -8.74
C THR A 598 -30.08 -2.43 -7.58
N VAL A 599 -29.57 -1.36 -6.97
CA VAL A 599 -30.24 -0.53 -5.96
C VAL A 599 -31.03 0.58 -6.66
N ALA A 600 -32.31 0.75 -6.31
CA ALA A 600 -33.15 1.86 -6.78
C ALA A 600 -33.41 2.93 -5.70
N GLY A 601 -32.93 2.72 -4.47
CA GLY A 601 -33.07 3.62 -3.33
C GLY A 601 -32.85 2.89 -1.99
N TRP A 602 -32.99 3.58 -0.86
CA TRP A 602 -32.70 3.02 0.47
C TRP A 602 -33.47 1.72 0.81
N ALA A 603 -34.69 1.54 0.28
CA ALA A 603 -35.47 0.32 0.48
C ALA A 603 -34.89 -0.95 -0.18
N ASP A 604 -33.86 -0.80 -1.02
CA ASP A 604 -33.13 -1.89 -1.67
C ASP A 604 -31.81 -2.26 -0.95
N VAL A 605 -31.37 -1.47 0.03
CA VAL A 605 -30.17 -1.74 0.84
C VAL A 605 -30.39 -3.01 1.68
N GLN A 606 -29.40 -3.92 1.69
CA GLN A 606 -29.53 -5.22 2.37
C GLN A 606 -29.11 -5.14 3.84
N GLY A 607 -29.86 -5.77 4.74
CA GLY A 607 -29.54 -5.88 6.17
C GLY A 607 -29.73 -4.61 7.01
N LEU A 608 -29.86 -3.43 6.39
CA LEU A 608 -29.97 -2.15 7.08
C LEU A 608 -31.12 -1.29 6.54
N SER A 609 -32.03 -0.89 7.43
CA SER A 609 -32.95 0.22 7.20
C SER A 609 -32.24 1.54 7.48
N VAL A 610 -32.37 2.51 6.57
CA VAL A 610 -31.81 3.86 6.72
C VAL A 610 -32.93 4.89 6.59
N ASN A 611 -33.08 5.75 7.60
CA ASN A 611 -33.99 6.89 7.60
C ASN A 611 -33.16 8.18 7.61
N ILE A 612 -33.37 9.02 6.60
CA ILE A 612 -32.65 10.29 6.44
C ILE A 612 -33.54 11.43 6.92
N SER A 613 -33.02 12.30 7.77
CA SER A 613 -33.65 13.55 8.20
C SER A 613 -32.61 14.68 8.30
N GLY A 614 -33.01 15.89 8.70
CA GLY A 614 -32.13 17.07 8.75
C GLY A 614 -32.80 18.27 8.09
N ASN A 615 -32.01 19.10 7.39
CA ASN A 615 -32.51 20.25 6.61
C ASN A 615 -32.16 20.19 5.11
N VAL A 616 -31.56 19.09 4.65
CA VAL A 616 -31.44 18.69 3.24
C VAL A 616 -32.82 18.47 2.57
N ASN A 617 -32.86 18.46 1.24
CA ASN A 617 -34.04 18.02 0.49
C ASN A 617 -34.35 16.54 0.76
N GLU A 618 -35.63 16.16 0.90
CA GLU A 618 -36.05 14.75 1.06
C GLU A 618 -35.67 13.86 -0.15
N THR A 619 -35.51 14.47 -1.33
CA THR A 619 -35.12 13.81 -2.59
C THR A 619 -33.61 13.88 -2.83
N TYR A 620 -33.00 12.73 -3.11
CA TYR A 620 -31.59 12.56 -3.48
C TYR A 620 -31.43 12.23 -4.96
N SER A 621 -30.24 12.45 -5.51
CA SER A 621 -29.79 11.80 -6.76
C SER A 621 -29.07 10.48 -6.44
N LEU A 622 -29.28 9.48 -7.29
CA LEU A 622 -28.67 8.15 -7.20
C LEU A 622 -27.80 7.89 -8.44
N SER A 623 -26.55 7.48 -8.24
CA SER A 623 -25.66 7.02 -9.31
C SER A 623 -24.93 5.73 -8.94
N PHE A 624 -24.49 4.99 -9.94
CA PHE A 624 -23.62 3.82 -9.77
C PHE A 624 -22.19 4.17 -10.20
N ALA A 625 -21.24 3.83 -9.33
CA ALA A 625 -19.81 3.87 -9.56
C ALA A 625 -19.34 2.48 -9.99
N GLY A 626 -19.12 2.30 -11.30
CA GLY A 626 -18.91 0.98 -11.90
C GLY A 626 -17.73 0.94 -12.88
N SER A 627 -16.84 -0.03 -12.70
CA SER A 627 -15.67 -0.30 -13.55
C SER A 627 -16.05 -0.59 -15.00
N MET A 628 -17.15 -1.33 -15.19
CA MET A 628 -17.72 -1.68 -16.49
C MET A 628 -18.78 -0.67 -16.99
N GLY A 629 -18.83 0.51 -16.37
CA GLY A 629 -19.73 1.61 -16.70
C GLY A 629 -20.70 1.96 -15.58
N GLY A 630 -21.14 3.22 -15.57
CA GLY A 630 -22.03 3.79 -14.56
C GLY A 630 -22.36 5.24 -14.89
N THR A 631 -22.84 5.99 -13.90
CA THR A 631 -22.96 7.46 -13.94
C THR A 631 -21.98 8.17 -13.00
N SER A 632 -21.13 7.39 -12.34
CA SER A 632 -19.95 7.82 -11.59
C SER A 632 -18.80 6.83 -11.84
N SER A 633 -17.57 7.19 -11.49
CA SER A 633 -16.42 6.29 -11.50
C SER A 633 -16.29 5.55 -10.16
N PRO A 634 -15.73 4.33 -10.13
CA PRO A 634 -15.16 3.75 -8.92
C PRO A 634 -14.17 4.68 -8.21
N ILE A 635 -14.02 4.48 -6.91
CA ILE A 635 -12.90 4.99 -6.10
C ILE A 635 -11.93 3.82 -5.99
N ARG A 636 -10.71 4.02 -6.49
CA ARG A 636 -9.74 2.94 -6.74
C ARG A 636 -10.41 1.80 -7.54
N ASP A 637 -10.55 0.61 -6.98
CA ASP A 637 -11.21 -0.57 -7.55
C ASP A 637 -12.54 -0.95 -6.85
N PHE A 638 -13.07 -0.11 -5.95
CA PHE A 638 -14.35 -0.35 -5.27
C PHE A 638 -15.56 0.16 -6.07
N GLU A 639 -16.51 -0.73 -6.39
CA GLU A 639 -17.81 -0.38 -6.97
C GLU A 639 -18.89 -0.14 -5.89
N PHE A 640 -19.65 0.95 -6.04
CA PHE A 640 -20.61 1.43 -5.03
C PHE A 640 -21.77 2.22 -5.63
N TRP A 641 -22.77 2.54 -4.81
CA TRP A 641 -23.90 3.41 -5.10
C TRP A 641 -23.77 4.73 -4.36
N ASN A 642 -23.87 5.84 -5.09
CA ASN A 642 -23.82 7.20 -4.53
C ASN A 642 -25.23 7.72 -4.24
N PHE A 643 -25.51 8.07 -2.99
CA PHE A 643 -26.73 8.77 -2.57
C PHE A 643 -26.38 10.22 -2.22
N THR A 644 -26.63 11.16 -3.15
CA THR A 644 -26.31 12.58 -2.96
C THR A 644 -27.55 13.39 -2.60
N TYR A 645 -27.50 14.01 -1.44
CA TYR A 645 -28.49 14.95 -0.91
C TYR A 645 -27.99 16.40 -1.10
N SER A 646 -28.88 17.28 -1.54
CA SER A 646 -28.62 18.72 -1.72
C SER A 646 -29.46 19.58 -0.78
N MET A 647 -29.04 20.82 -0.58
CA MET A 647 -29.80 21.80 0.19
C MET A 647 -31.00 22.38 -0.59
N PRO A 648 -32.06 22.84 0.09
CA PRO A 648 -33.15 23.58 -0.53
C PRO A 648 -32.67 24.86 -1.25
N GLN A 649 -33.29 25.20 -2.38
CA GLN A 649 -32.87 26.37 -3.16
C GLN A 649 -33.02 27.67 -2.33
N GLY A 650 -31.91 28.36 -2.09
CA GLY A 650 -31.89 29.58 -1.27
C GLY A 650 -32.00 29.33 0.23
N PHE A 651 -31.55 28.15 0.70
CA PHE A 651 -31.44 27.82 2.11
C PHE A 651 -30.58 28.84 2.89
N GLU A 652 -31.10 29.28 4.04
CA GLU A 652 -30.38 30.09 5.02
C GLU A 652 -30.27 29.31 6.34
N GLY A 653 -29.05 29.06 6.81
CA GLY A 653 -28.77 28.28 8.01
C GLY A 653 -27.48 27.46 7.88
N THR A 654 -27.28 26.50 8.77
CA THR A 654 -26.16 25.55 8.73
C THR A 654 -26.64 24.22 8.14
N PRO A 655 -26.07 23.72 7.02
CA PRO A 655 -26.45 22.43 6.45
C PRO A 655 -26.23 21.26 7.42
N SER A 656 -27.24 20.39 7.56
CA SER A 656 -27.15 19.18 8.39
C SER A 656 -28.05 18.04 7.91
N VAL A 657 -27.57 16.83 8.15
CA VAL A 657 -28.25 15.57 7.83
C VAL A 657 -28.06 14.58 8.98
N VAL A 658 -29.07 13.74 9.20
CA VAL A 658 -29.09 12.68 10.22
C VAL A 658 -29.49 11.38 9.56
N LEU A 659 -28.72 10.33 9.84
CA LEU A 659 -28.98 8.95 9.45
C LEU A 659 -29.39 8.18 10.70
N ASP A 660 -30.70 7.95 10.88
CA ASP A 660 -31.17 6.94 11.83
C ASP A 660 -31.12 5.59 11.11
N VAL A 661 -30.32 4.64 11.61
CA VAL A 661 -30.11 3.33 10.99
C VAL A 661 -30.70 2.23 11.85
N LYS A 662 -31.01 1.06 11.27
CA LYS A 662 -31.47 -0.10 12.03
C LYS A 662 -31.23 -1.40 11.28
N LEU A 663 -30.63 -2.39 11.94
CA LEU A 663 -30.55 -3.77 11.44
C LEU A 663 -31.98 -4.36 11.24
N LEU A 664 -32.11 -5.20 10.21
CA LEU A 664 -33.38 -5.75 9.70
C LEU A 664 -33.67 -7.19 10.14
#